data_AF-A0A2M8B6E5-F1
#
_entry.id   AF-A0A2M8B6E5-F1
#
_cell.length_a   1.000
_cell.length_b   1.000
_cell.length_c   1.000
_cell.angle_alpha   90.00
_cell.angle_beta   90.00
_cell.angle_gamma   90.00
#
_symmetry.space_group_name_H-M   'P 1'
#
loop_
_entity.id
_entity.type
_entity.pdbx_description
1 polymer ?
#
loop_
_entity_poly.entity_id
_entity_poly.type
_entity_poly.pdbx_seq_one_letter_code
_entity_poly.pdbx_strand_id
1 'polypeptide(L)'
;MNARTQPDDSWILGRILSAMAIGLALGGCTDTNLYSPTLARQEANRIALTGEVCTEDPVTASFPVRVVLLVDVSSGPLFSDFDPGGTRIEILRNFIQSALNDSETEIAIVTYSGRARKLAPSEGNFTRNPGELLNAINAISLAEPCLGIDQCRDYREGLRTSGALIEGDMASLPAGLRVLTQYVVVMVNAGPQQPTALESDCCQEDDIECINNNQNPSLGCEALLGPTQVTQLRDMVTDGGGAGLRLHIVHLGADPDVNVNQQVQDVMEGMAFAGGGVYQRYDAAGGLSDAVFDVLSLRTLLTAKLIFAANLNAIPGPDGPQLDSDADGLSDEEEERWGTSAGNRDTDGDGITDLVEVLTGFDPLLIDLPTACATIIPYLDADLDGLTDCDESLLGTEPTLVDGDGDGMPDILEVTTSTDYLNKDTEADTDSDGVSNGDELRQHSDPRSTDSRAHLTYGYRYEFEDEGILRQLVASKLIQITGVDVKAINQGTTPGVGTMSYDAGAKALQWLDANDGATPGPWVKVGAGGTFELPSSSYAAIQGDDGRMIEVDVNVADLPSASQSESLRVVYRDRQCIKYMIRNVQLMGTRELDDGTRAGSNSVIVYFAQAPDGKLDVPGPFRMAQVPIIFNPPAAREPADAILLIKDDEFVRPQITAVTYAAP
;
A
#
# COMPACT_ATOMS: atom_id res chain seq x y z
N MET A 1 12.54 -91.00 -3.22
CA MET A 1 12.99 -90.24 -2.03
C MET A 1 12.05 -89.05 -1.93
N ASN A 2 10.91 -89.25 -1.25
CA ASN A 2 10.68 -88.92 0.16
C ASN A 2 10.79 -87.41 0.37
N ALA A 3 9.80 -86.69 0.90
CA ALA A 3 8.53 -87.03 1.54
C ALA A 3 7.75 -85.69 1.61
N ARG A 4 6.44 -85.64 1.32
CA ARG A 4 5.32 -85.71 2.29
C ARG A 4 5.45 -84.65 3.39
N THR A 5 4.48 -83.79 3.68
CA THR A 5 3.01 -83.93 3.79
C THR A 5 2.39 -82.52 3.70
N GLN A 6 1.51 -82.23 2.74
CA GLN A 6 0.05 -82.47 2.73
C GLN A 6 -0.77 -81.41 3.53
N PRO A 7 -1.69 -80.69 2.85
CA PRO A 7 -2.71 -79.80 3.41
C PRO A 7 -4.06 -80.54 3.57
N ASP A 8 -5.15 -79.76 3.65
CA ASP A 8 -6.58 -80.13 3.49
C ASP A 8 -7.39 -80.39 4.77
N ASP A 9 -8.50 -79.66 4.92
CA ASP A 9 -9.84 -80.11 4.47
C ASP A 9 -10.88 -79.05 4.90
N SER A 10 -11.60 -78.31 4.07
CA SER A 10 -12.47 -78.62 2.92
C SER A 10 -13.96 -78.80 3.29
N TRP A 11 -14.78 -78.04 2.54
CA TRP A 11 -16.19 -78.27 2.18
C TRP A 11 -17.30 -77.85 3.19
N ILE A 12 -18.28 -77.05 2.73
CA ILE A 12 -19.59 -77.50 2.18
C ILE A 12 -20.58 -76.30 2.08
N LEU A 13 -21.16 -76.20 0.89
CA LEU A 13 -22.45 -75.63 0.45
C LEU A 13 -23.49 -75.15 1.48
N GLY A 14 -24.05 -73.95 1.20
CA GLY A 14 -25.41 -73.83 0.69
C GLY A 14 -26.61 -73.76 1.64
N ARG A 15 -27.24 -72.56 1.63
CA ARG A 15 -28.70 -72.32 1.44
C ARG A 15 -29.71 -72.53 2.60
N ILE A 16 -30.55 -71.49 2.76
CA ILE A 16 -32.01 -71.45 3.06
C ILE A 16 -32.46 -71.08 4.49
N LEU A 17 -32.98 -69.84 4.57
CA LEU A 17 -34.23 -69.32 5.19
C LEU A 17 -34.74 -69.77 6.58
N SER A 18 -35.05 -68.71 7.34
CA SER A 18 -36.25 -68.48 8.17
C SER A 18 -36.38 -69.18 9.53
N ALA A 19 -36.37 -68.38 10.61
CA ALA A 19 -37.49 -68.30 11.56
C ALA A 19 -37.29 -67.15 12.57
N MET A 20 -38.34 -66.33 12.71
CA MET A 20 -38.56 -65.40 13.82
C MET A 20 -38.60 -66.12 15.17
N ALA A 21 -38.01 -65.50 16.20
CA ALA A 21 -38.44 -65.67 17.59
C ALA A 21 -38.22 -64.37 18.39
N ILE A 22 -39.25 -64.06 19.18
CA ILE A 22 -39.55 -62.84 19.94
C ILE A 22 -38.81 -62.83 21.29
N GLY A 23 -38.42 -61.64 21.79
CA GLY A 23 -38.57 -61.31 23.22
C GLY A 23 -37.35 -60.79 24.00
N LEU A 24 -37.28 -59.45 24.15
CA LEU A 24 -36.88 -58.65 25.33
C LEU A 24 -35.74 -59.11 26.27
N ALA A 25 -34.68 -58.29 26.39
CA ALA A 25 -34.51 -57.34 27.50
C ALA A 25 -33.08 -56.73 27.55
N LEU A 26 -33.03 -55.39 27.47
CA LEU A 26 -32.19 -54.42 28.20
C LEU A 26 -30.67 -54.68 28.40
N GLY A 27 -29.89 -53.73 27.87
CA GLY A 27 -28.74 -53.16 28.58
C GLY A 27 -27.36 -53.61 28.10
N GLY A 28 -26.68 -52.73 27.38
CA GLY A 28 -25.24 -52.84 27.13
C GLY A 28 -24.81 -52.15 25.83
N CYS A 29 -24.44 -50.88 25.93
CA CYS A 29 -23.64 -50.21 24.91
C CYS A 29 -22.29 -50.92 24.78
N THR A 30 -21.86 -51.22 23.55
CA THR A 30 -20.45 -51.14 23.17
C THR A 30 -20.37 -50.63 21.75
N ASP A 31 -19.58 -49.58 21.58
CA ASP A 31 -19.21 -48.91 20.35
C ASP A 31 -18.88 -49.84 19.20
N THR A 32 -19.47 -49.54 18.04
CA THR A 32 -18.78 -49.69 16.76
C THR A 32 -19.20 -48.53 15.87
N ASN A 33 -18.40 -47.47 15.88
CA ASN A 33 -18.46 -46.38 14.93
C ASN A 33 -17.94 -46.90 13.59
N LEU A 34 -18.86 -47.39 12.75
CA LEU A 34 -18.56 -47.80 11.38
C LEU A 34 -18.37 -46.55 10.53
N TYR A 35 -17.12 -46.26 10.16
CA TYR A 35 -16.77 -45.26 9.16
C TYR A 35 -17.47 -45.56 7.84
N SER A 36 -18.30 -44.63 7.38
CA SER A 36 -18.83 -44.60 6.01
C SER A 36 -17.90 -43.73 5.15
N PRO A 37 -17.30 -44.23 4.05
CA PRO A 37 -16.31 -43.50 3.27
C PRO A 37 -16.88 -42.52 2.21
N THR A 38 -18.17 -42.17 2.27
CA THR A 38 -18.81 -41.39 1.17
C THR A 38 -19.50 -40.09 1.58
N LEU A 39 -19.27 -39.61 2.80
CA LEU A 39 -19.57 -38.22 3.18
C LEU A 39 -18.34 -37.70 3.92
N ALA A 40 -17.52 -36.90 3.24
CA ALA A 40 -16.50 -36.11 3.92
C ALA A 40 -17.22 -35.29 4.99
N ARG A 41 -16.85 -35.47 6.26
CA ARG A 41 -17.38 -34.66 7.35
C ARG A 41 -16.82 -33.25 7.12
N GLN A 42 -17.58 -32.39 6.44
CA GLN A 42 -17.32 -30.96 6.51
C GLN A 42 -17.53 -30.60 7.98
N GLU A 43 -16.45 -30.28 8.69
CA GLU A 43 -16.57 -29.67 10.01
C GLU A 43 -17.30 -28.34 9.80
N ALA A 44 -18.51 -28.24 10.36
CA ALA A 44 -19.39 -27.13 10.05
C ALA A 44 -18.84 -25.79 10.57
N ASN A 45 -18.01 -25.87 11.61
CA ASN A 45 -17.30 -24.78 12.27
C ASN A 45 -15.96 -24.44 11.58
N ARG A 46 -15.72 -24.88 10.34
CA ARG A 46 -14.52 -24.51 9.59
C ARG A 46 -14.83 -24.10 8.16
N ILE A 47 -14.04 -23.15 7.66
CA ILE A 47 -14.10 -22.66 6.29
C ILE A 47 -12.71 -22.61 5.67
N ALA A 48 -12.70 -22.37 4.36
CA ALA A 48 -11.54 -21.89 3.64
C ALA A 48 -11.88 -20.59 2.90
N LEU A 49 -10.89 -19.72 2.77
CA LEU A 49 -10.96 -18.48 2.02
C LEU A 49 -10.03 -18.62 0.81
N THR A 50 -10.44 -18.12 -0.34
CA THR A 50 -9.60 -18.13 -1.54
C THR A 50 -9.85 -16.88 -2.36
N GLY A 51 -8.87 -16.47 -3.13
CA GLY A 51 -8.98 -15.27 -3.94
C GLY A 51 -7.72 -14.99 -4.74
N GLU A 52 -7.79 -13.90 -5.49
CA GLU A 52 -6.66 -13.23 -6.12
C GLU A 52 -6.70 -11.79 -5.64
N VAL A 53 -5.59 -11.31 -5.08
CA VAL A 53 -5.43 -9.94 -4.61
C VAL A 53 -4.19 -9.33 -5.26
N CYS A 54 -4.31 -8.09 -5.71
CA CYS A 54 -3.21 -7.37 -6.34
C CYS A 54 -2.81 -6.15 -5.49
N THR A 55 -1.53 -5.77 -5.57
CA THR A 55 -1.08 -4.52 -4.94
C THR A 55 -1.81 -3.31 -5.53
N GLU A 56 -1.98 -2.28 -4.71
CA GLU A 56 -2.69 -1.07 -5.13
C GLU A 56 -1.92 -0.40 -6.27
N ASP A 57 -2.66 0.21 -7.22
CA ASP A 57 -2.00 1.08 -8.21
C ASP A 57 -1.86 2.44 -7.57
N PRO A 58 -0.63 2.93 -7.42
CA PRO A 58 -0.42 4.29 -6.94
C PRO A 58 -1.21 5.32 -7.74
N VAL A 59 -1.46 5.10 -9.04
CA VAL A 59 -2.19 6.02 -9.94
C VAL A 59 -3.67 6.09 -9.58
N THR A 60 -4.35 4.95 -9.38
CA THR A 60 -5.79 4.94 -9.06
C THR A 60 -6.07 5.19 -7.58
N ALA A 61 -5.09 4.90 -6.72
CA ALA A 61 -5.22 5.01 -5.27
C ALA A 61 -5.06 6.45 -4.74
N SER A 62 -4.84 7.43 -5.62
CA SER A 62 -4.65 8.83 -5.24
C SER A 62 -3.52 9.01 -4.21
N PHE A 63 -2.35 8.42 -4.46
CA PHE A 63 -1.21 8.57 -3.55
C PHE A 63 -0.68 10.01 -3.58
N PRO A 64 -0.51 10.67 -2.41
CA PRO A 64 0.02 12.01 -2.33
C PRO A 64 1.43 12.09 -2.93
N VAL A 65 1.67 13.14 -3.72
CA VAL A 65 3.00 13.44 -4.26
C VAL A 65 3.46 14.79 -3.73
N ARG A 66 4.64 14.82 -3.13
CA ARG A 66 5.25 16.03 -2.60
C ARG A 66 6.47 16.38 -3.45
N VAL A 67 6.35 17.44 -4.24
CA VAL A 67 7.39 17.86 -5.19
C VAL A 67 8.19 19.02 -4.61
N VAL A 68 9.50 18.86 -4.47
CA VAL A 68 10.41 19.98 -4.23
C VAL A 68 11.09 20.35 -5.54
N LEU A 69 10.72 21.49 -6.10
CA LEU A 69 11.40 22.06 -7.25
C LEU A 69 12.62 22.85 -6.77
N LEU A 70 13.82 22.31 -6.99
CA LEU A 70 15.10 22.87 -6.53
C LEU A 70 15.84 23.52 -7.71
N VAL A 71 15.86 24.85 -7.77
CA VAL A 71 16.30 25.59 -8.97
C VAL A 71 17.54 26.45 -8.73
N ASP A 72 18.54 26.27 -9.59
CA ASP A 72 19.70 27.15 -9.69
C ASP A 72 19.30 28.55 -10.20
N VAL A 73 19.53 29.57 -9.39
CA VAL A 73 19.29 30.98 -9.75
C VAL A 73 20.59 31.80 -9.75
N SER A 74 21.72 31.14 -9.77
CA SER A 74 23.04 31.77 -9.68
C SER A 74 23.36 32.56 -10.95
N SER A 75 23.92 33.75 -10.78
CA SER A 75 24.44 34.54 -11.90
C SER A 75 25.43 33.70 -12.74
N GLY A 76 25.31 33.77 -14.07
CA GLY A 76 26.17 32.99 -14.96
C GLY A 76 25.54 32.72 -16.33
N PRO A 77 26.06 31.72 -17.07
CA PRO A 77 25.63 31.42 -18.43
C PRO A 77 24.14 31.11 -18.58
N LEU A 78 23.52 30.60 -17.50
CA LEU A 78 22.09 30.30 -17.40
C LEU A 78 21.17 31.53 -17.63
N PHE A 79 21.64 32.75 -17.37
CA PHE A 79 20.89 33.99 -17.62
C PHE A 79 21.41 34.76 -18.85
N SER A 80 22.10 34.08 -19.77
CA SER A 80 22.66 34.68 -21.00
C SER A 80 22.00 34.09 -22.27
N ASP A 81 22.73 34.01 -23.39
CA ASP A 81 22.23 33.48 -24.67
C ASP A 81 21.82 31.99 -24.62
N PHE A 82 22.08 31.30 -23.50
CA PHE A 82 21.73 29.89 -23.29
C PHE A 82 20.24 29.68 -22.94
N ASP A 83 19.55 30.69 -22.39
CA ASP A 83 18.08 30.68 -22.18
C ASP A 83 17.44 31.91 -22.85
N PRO A 84 17.57 32.06 -24.18
CA PRO A 84 17.12 33.25 -24.89
C PRO A 84 15.60 33.28 -24.91
N GLY A 85 15.00 34.09 -24.04
CA GLY A 85 13.55 34.26 -23.93
C GLY A 85 12.91 33.60 -22.71
N GLY A 86 13.68 32.99 -21.81
CA GLY A 86 13.15 32.42 -20.57
C GLY A 86 12.36 31.13 -20.78
N THR A 87 12.76 30.30 -21.74
CA THR A 87 12.18 28.99 -22.03
C THR A 87 12.19 28.08 -20.80
N ARG A 88 13.21 28.18 -19.95
CA ARG A 88 13.23 27.49 -18.65
C ARG A 88 12.02 27.85 -17.79
N ILE A 89 11.68 29.13 -17.72
CA ILE A 89 10.55 29.63 -16.91
C ILE A 89 9.22 29.15 -17.49
N GLU A 90 9.10 29.10 -18.82
CA GLU A 90 7.93 28.56 -19.51
C GLU A 90 7.71 27.09 -19.18
N ILE A 91 8.76 26.27 -19.23
CA ILE A 91 8.67 24.85 -18.92
C ILE A 91 8.34 24.60 -17.46
N LEU A 92 8.98 25.33 -16.53
CA LEU A 92 8.64 25.23 -15.11
C LEU A 92 7.18 25.66 -14.84
N ARG A 93 6.68 26.65 -15.58
CA ARG A 93 5.26 27.05 -15.50
C ARG A 93 4.34 25.97 -16.03
N ASN A 94 4.65 25.36 -17.18
CA ASN A 94 3.89 24.26 -17.76
C ASN A 94 3.88 23.05 -16.83
N PHE A 95 5.02 22.74 -16.22
CA PHE A 95 5.14 21.68 -15.22
C PHE A 95 4.22 21.93 -14.03
N ILE A 96 4.27 23.12 -13.42
CA ILE A 96 3.40 23.45 -12.28
C ILE A 96 1.93 23.37 -12.68
N GLN A 97 1.55 23.88 -13.87
CA GLN A 97 0.18 23.78 -14.34
C GLN A 97 -0.26 22.33 -14.54
N SER A 98 0.62 21.47 -15.07
CA SER A 98 0.36 20.05 -15.22
C SER A 98 0.23 19.35 -13.88
N ALA A 99 1.12 19.63 -12.93
CA ALA A 99 1.11 19.06 -11.58
C ALA A 99 -0.12 19.50 -10.79
N LEU A 100 -0.58 20.75 -10.94
CA LEU A 100 -1.79 21.26 -10.30
C LEU A 100 -3.09 20.66 -10.86
N ASN A 101 -3.05 19.98 -12.01
CA ASN A 101 -4.21 19.20 -12.49
C ASN A 101 -4.41 17.92 -11.68
N ASP A 102 -3.38 17.44 -10.96
CA ASP A 102 -3.50 16.31 -10.03
C ASP A 102 -3.98 16.83 -8.67
N SER A 103 -5.02 16.19 -8.10
CA SER A 103 -5.57 16.56 -6.80
C SER A 103 -4.62 16.24 -5.64
N GLU A 104 -3.64 15.36 -5.85
CA GLU A 104 -2.81 14.81 -4.79
C GLU A 104 -1.39 15.38 -4.77
N THR A 105 -1.07 16.26 -5.73
CA THR A 105 0.26 16.85 -5.85
C THR A 105 0.34 18.20 -5.16
N GLU A 106 1.34 18.33 -4.28
CA GLU A 106 1.73 19.59 -3.66
C GLU A 106 3.18 19.93 -3.95
N ILE A 107 3.49 21.22 -4.02
CA ILE A 107 4.78 21.71 -4.51
C ILE A 107 5.40 22.66 -3.50
N ALA A 108 6.70 22.49 -3.28
CA ALA A 108 7.58 23.47 -2.66
C ALA A 108 8.59 23.94 -3.72
N ILE A 109 8.92 25.23 -3.73
CA ILE A 109 9.91 25.80 -4.64
C ILE A 109 11.07 26.32 -3.81
N VAL A 110 12.23 25.70 -4.00
CA VAL A 110 13.48 26.07 -3.36
C VAL A 110 14.43 26.57 -4.45
N THR A 111 15.11 27.66 -4.17
CA THR A 111 16.16 28.20 -5.04
C THR A 111 17.49 28.15 -4.32
N TYR A 112 18.56 27.97 -5.08
CA TYR A 112 19.91 28.08 -4.54
C TYR A 112 20.80 28.94 -5.44
N SER A 113 21.65 29.70 -4.77
CA SER A 113 22.79 30.41 -5.33
C SER A 113 23.95 30.26 -4.34
N GLY A 114 24.59 31.34 -3.86
CA GLY A 114 25.52 31.25 -2.72
C GLY A 114 24.85 30.85 -1.39
N ARG A 115 23.51 30.73 -1.37
CA ARG A 115 22.68 30.24 -0.27
C ARG A 115 21.39 29.62 -0.82
N ALA A 116 20.72 28.78 -0.03
CA ALA A 116 19.39 28.30 -0.36
C ALA A 116 18.28 29.20 0.20
N ARG A 117 17.14 29.27 -0.50
CA ARG A 117 15.92 29.96 -0.06
C ARG A 117 14.66 29.24 -0.54
N LYS A 118 13.73 28.98 0.39
CA LYS A 118 12.34 28.61 0.06
C LYS A 118 11.59 29.83 -0.47
N LEU A 119 11.04 29.72 -1.69
CA LEU A 119 10.20 30.74 -2.31
C LEU A 119 8.71 30.47 -2.14
N ALA A 120 8.32 29.20 -2.14
CA ALA A 120 6.96 28.75 -1.89
C ALA A 120 6.98 27.40 -1.15
N PRO A 121 6.03 27.13 -0.25
CA PRO A 121 5.04 28.09 0.25
C PRO A 121 5.63 29.15 1.18
N SER A 122 4.87 30.21 1.41
CA SER A 122 5.19 31.23 2.41
C SER A 122 5.04 30.70 3.86
N GLU A 123 4.04 29.86 4.10
CA GLU A 123 3.77 29.16 5.36
C GLU A 123 3.64 27.65 5.11
N GLY A 124 4.04 26.82 6.08
CA GLY A 124 4.05 25.36 5.90
C GLY A 124 5.20 24.86 5.01
N ASN A 125 5.09 23.60 4.58
CA ASN A 125 6.16 22.89 3.86
C ASN A 125 5.87 22.75 2.36
N PHE A 126 4.64 22.40 1.99
CA PHE A 126 4.18 22.26 0.61
C PHE A 126 2.88 23.04 0.36
N THR A 127 2.57 23.36 -0.88
CA THR A 127 1.33 24.06 -1.25
C THR A 127 0.81 23.67 -2.62
N ARG A 128 -0.49 23.87 -2.79
CA ARG A 128 -1.21 23.77 -4.06
C ARG A 128 -1.70 25.13 -4.56
N ASN A 129 -1.39 26.22 -3.84
CA ASN A 129 -1.86 27.56 -4.18
C ASN A 129 -1.21 28.05 -5.48
N PRO A 130 -1.95 28.15 -6.61
CA PRO A 130 -1.37 28.54 -7.88
C PRO A 130 -0.77 29.96 -7.84
N GLY A 131 -1.34 30.85 -7.02
CA GLY A 131 -0.85 32.21 -6.86
C GLY A 131 0.55 32.27 -6.25
N GLU A 132 0.79 31.50 -5.18
CA GLU A 132 2.12 31.43 -4.54
C GLU A 132 3.16 30.79 -5.48
N LEU A 133 2.80 29.67 -6.11
CA LEU A 133 3.70 28.95 -7.02
C LEU A 133 4.07 29.80 -8.24
N LEU A 134 3.10 30.45 -8.89
CA LEU A 134 3.37 31.32 -10.04
C LEU A 134 4.17 32.57 -9.67
N ASN A 135 3.95 33.14 -8.48
CA ASN A 135 4.77 34.25 -7.97
C ASN A 135 6.22 33.81 -7.73
N ALA A 136 6.44 32.64 -7.15
CA ALA A 136 7.77 32.06 -6.96
C ALA A 136 8.49 31.81 -8.29
N ILE A 137 7.81 31.27 -9.31
CA ILE A 137 8.37 31.10 -10.66
C ILE A 137 8.77 32.44 -11.29
N ASN A 138 7.96 33.48 -11.12
CA ASN A 138 8.31 34.81 -11.62
C ASN A 138 9.57 35.36 -10.92
N ALA A 139 9.79 35.05 -9.63
CA ALA A 139 11.01 35.44 -8.92
C ALA A 139 12.27 34.71 -9.44
N ILE A 140 12.15 33.46 -9.91
CA ILE A 140 13.24 32.67 -10.50
C ILE A 140 13.77 33.28 -11.81
N SER A 141 12.98 34.12 -12.49
CA SER A 141 13.42 34.81 -13.72
C SER A 141 14.59 35.78 -13.51
N LEU A 142 14.87 36.16 -12.26
CA LEU A 142 15.95 37.06 -11.90
C LEU A 142 17.13 36.30 -11.32
N ALA A 143 18.33 36.58 -11.84
CA ALA A 143 19.57 36.05 -11.31
C ALA A 143 19.89 36.60 -9.93
N GLU A 144 20.37 35.74 -9.04
CA GLU A 144 20.96 36.14 -7.78
C GLU A 144 22.48 36.31 -7.91
N PRO A 145 23.04 37.40 -7.35
CA PRO A 145 24.48 37.60 -7.36
C PRO A 145 25.17 36.59 -6.43
N CYS A 146 26.36 36.16 -6.82
CA CYS A 146 27.22 35.34 -5.96
C CYS A 146 27.56 36.08 -4.65
N LEU A 147 27.65 35.34 -3.55
CA LEU A 147 28.03 35.90 -2.24
C LEU A 147 29.55 36.10 -2.10
N GLY A 148 30.34 35.42 -2.93
CA GLY A 148 31.80 35.45 -2.94
C GLY A 148 32.39 34.84 -4.21
N ILE A 149 33.72 34.77 -4.28
CA ILE A 149 34.48 34.32 -5.47
C ILE A 149 34.20 32.83 -5.78
N ASP A 150 33.99 32.00 -4.76
CA ASP A 150 33.67 30.56 -4.88
C ASP A 150 32.39 30.20 -4.11
N GLN A 151 31.43 31.13 -4.09
CA GLN A 151 30.14 30.98 -3.39
C GLN A 151 29.01 31.46 -4.31
N CYS A 152 28.91 30.85 -5.49
CA CYS A 152 27.84 31.13 -6.43
C CYS A 152 26.74 30.08 -6.45
N ARG A 153 27.06 28.79 -6.27
CA ARG A 153 26.15 27.65 -6.52
C ARG A 153 26.28 26.59 -5.44
N ASP A 154 25.53 26.76 -4.36
CA ASP A 154 25.50 25.83 -3.23
C ASP A 154 24.24 24.95 -3.30
N TYR A 155 24.27 23.94 -4.17
CA TYR A 155 23.16 22.99 -4.27
C TYR A 155 23.11 22.03 -3.08
N ARG A 156 24.23 21.79 -2.37
CA ARG A 156 24.25 20.98 -1.14
C ARG A 156 23.38 21.59 -0.05
N GLU A 157 23.48 22.91 0.13
CA GLU A 157 22.60 23.67 1.01
C GLU A 157 21.15 23.68 0.50
N GLY A 158 20.99 23.71 -0.83
CA GLY A 158 19.70 23.52 -1.50
C GLY A 158 19.03 22.20 -1.11
N LEU A 159 19.74 21.08 -1.23
CA LEU A 159 19.27 19.74 -0.86
C LEU A 159 19.00 19.61 0.64
N ARG A 160 19.82 20.23 1.49
CA ARG A 160 19.57 20.28 2.94
C ARG A 160 18.27 21.03 3.26
N THR A 161 18.00 22.13 2.54
CA THR A 161 16.75 22.88 2.67
C THR A 161 15.56 22.05 2.17
N SER A 162 15.72 21.34 1.04
CA SER A 162 14.72 20.39 0.55
C SER A 162 14.44 19.29 1.59
N GLY A 163 15.49 18.73 2.20
CA GLY A 163 15.36 17.73 3.26
C GLY A 163 14.60 18.22 4.48
N ALA A 164 14.90 19.44 4.95
CA ALA A 164 14.17 20.04 6.06
C ALA A 164 12.67 20.26 5.77
N LEU A 165 12.30 20.53 4.51
CA LEU A 165 10.89 20.64 4.12
C LEU A 165 10.19 19.28 4.10
N ILE A 166 10.89 18.25 3.62
CA ILE A 166 10.40 16.88 3.61
C ILE A 166 10.23 16.37 5.05
N GLU A 167 11.26 16.53 5.89
CA GLU A 167 11.22 16.16 7.31
C GLU A 167 10.09 16.89 8.05
N GLY A 168 9.94 18.21 7.82
CA GLY A 168 8.86 18.99 8.41
C GLY A 168 7.47 18.54 7.95
N ASP A 169 7.32 18.09 6.70
CA ASP A 169 6.05 17.57 6.18
C ASP A 169 5.74 16.20 6.77
N MET A 170 6.71 15.29 6.78
CA MET A 170 6.61 13.97 7.39
C MET A 170 6.23 14.03 8.87
N ALA A 171 6.80 14.98 9.63
CA ALA A 171 6.47 15.20 11.03
C ALA A 171 5.05 15.75 11.27
N SER A 172 4.42 16.32 10.24
CA SER A 172 3.07 16.87 10.32
C SER A 172 1.99 15.96 9.74
N LEU A 173 2.38 14.96 8.94
CA LEU A 173 1.47 14.00 8.33
C LEU A 173 1.18 12.83 9.28
N PRO A 174 -0.09 12.41 9.40
CA PRO A 174 -0.43 11.13 10.02
C PRO A 174 0.35 9.99 9.36
N ALA A 175 0.74 8.98 10.15
CA ALA A 175 1.61 7.91 9.70
C ALA A 175 1.01 7.13 8.51
N GLY A 176 -0.30 6.89 8.52
CA GLY A 176 -1.04 6.26 7.42
C GLY A 176 -1.03 7.01 6.09
N LEU A 177 -0.99 8.35 6.12
CA LEU A 177 -0.80 9.16 4.91
C LEU A 177 0.67 9.23 4.48
N ARG A 178 1.58 9.19 5.46
CA ARG A 178 3.03 9.23 5.23
C ARG A 178 3.51 8.01 4.44
N VAL A 179 3.05 6.80 4.77
CA VAL A 179 3.41 5.55 4.06
C VAL A 179 2.97 5.51 2.60
N LEU A 180 2.06 6.40 2.21
CA LEU A 180 1.58 6.57 0.84
C LEU A 180 2.26 7.73 0.11
N THR A 181 2.92 8.63 0.84
CA THR A 181 3.41 9.88 0.29
C THR A 181 4.76 9.68 -0.42
N GLN A 182 4.75 9.92 -1.72
CA GLN A 182 5.96 9.90 -2.54
C GLN A 182 6.60 11.29 -2.57
N TYR A 183 7.82 11.39 -2.08
CA TYR A 183 8.60 12.62 -2.20
C TYR A 183 9.39 12.61 -3.51
N VAL A 184 9.39 13.75 -4.19
CA VAL A 184 10.14 13.93 -5.43
C VAL A 184 10.86 15.25 -5.42
N VAL A 185 12.17 15.22 -5.58
CA VAL A 185 12.99 16.40 -5.78
C VAL A 185 13.29 16.52 -7.26
N VAL A 186 12.95 17.66 -7.85
CA VAL A 186 13.30 17.97 -9.23
C VAL A 186 14.31 19.11 -9.21
N MET A 187 15.56 18.77 -9.50
CA MET A 187 16.67 19.69 -9.45
C MET A 187 16.98 20.23 -10.85
N VAL A 188 17.00 21.55 -11.02
CA VAL A 188 17.50 22.21 -12.22
C VAL A 188 18.84 22.85 -11.89
N ASN A 189 19.90 22.38 -12.52
CA ASN A 189 21.27 22.79 -12.24
C ASN A 189 22.00 23.19 -13.53
N ALA A 190 22.90 24.18 -13.44
CA ALA A 190 23.65 24.65 -14.61
C ALA A 190 25.16 24.78 -14.42
N GLY A 191 25.70 24.26 -13.30
CA GLY A 191 27.14 24.33 -13.04
C GLY A 191 27.59 23.52 -11.83
N PRO A 192 28.88 23.59 -11.48
CA PRO A 192 29.46 22.82 -10.38
C PRO A 192 29.09 23.38 -9.01
N GLN A 193 29.24 22.54 -7.98
CA GLN A 193 29.09 22.94 -6.57
C GLN A 193 30.14 23.97 -6.20
N GLN A 194 29.70 25.02 -5.50
CA GLN A 194 30.51 26.09 -4.95
C GLN A 194 29.97 26.53 -3.60
N PRO A 195 30.74 26.39 -2.50
CA PRO A 195 32.16 26.02 -2.47
C PRO A 195 32.41 24.53 -2.75
N THR A 196 33.49 24.23 -3.46
CA THR A 196 33.93 22.85 -3.73
C THR A 196 34.42 22.18 -2.47
N ALA A 197 34.07 20.90 -2.27
CA ALA A 197 34.53 20.12 -1.14
C ALA A 197 36.06 19.99 -1.09
N LEU A 198 36.59 20.01 0.13
CA LEU A 198 37.99 19.70 0.40
C LEU A 198 38.17 18.18 0.49
N GLU A 199 39.35 17.69 0.17
CA GLU A 199 39.65 16.24 0.26
C GLU A 199 39.39 15.68 1.68
N SER A 200 39.55 16.50 2.72
CA SER A 200 39.24 16.15 4.11
C SER A 200 37.75 15.84 4.35
N ASP A 201 36.85 16.43 3.56
CA ASP A 201 35.40 16.28 3.75
C ASP A 201 34.90 14.87 3.43
N CYS A 202 35.71 14.08 2.71
CA CYS A 202 35.40 12.71 2.31
C CYS A 202 36.22 11.64 3.06
N CYS A 203 37.06 12.04 4.01
CA CYS A 203 37.86 11.10 4.77
C CYS A 203 37.00 10.33 5.79
N GLN A 204 37.32 9.06 6.03
CA GLN A 204 36.78 8.32 7.16
C GLN A 204 37.32 8.90 8.47
N GLU A 205 36.55 8.81 9.57
CA GLU A 205 36.92 9.42 10.86
C GLU A 205 38.26 8.90 11.43
N ASP A 206 38.67 7.70 11.04
CA ASP A 206 39.90 7.04 11.47
C ASP A 206 41.11 7.31 10.54
N ASP A 207 40.90 7.91 9.36
CA ASP A 207 41.97 8.23 8.41
C ASP A 207 42.58 9.62 8.68
N ILE A 208 43.42 9.66 9.72
CA ILE A 208 44.13 10.88 10.16
C ILE A 208 45.07 11.42 9.05
N GLU A 209 45.59 10.57 8.16
CA GLU A 209 46.50 11.00 7.09
C GLU A 209 45.73 11.75 5.99
N CYS A 210 44.56 11.23 5.62
CA CYS A 210 43.61 11.88 4.72
C CYS A 210 43.12 13.22 5.28
N ILE A 211 42.69 13.25 6.55
CA ILE A 211 42.18 14.48 7.22
C ILE A 211 43.24 15.59 7.25
N ASN A 212 44.52 15.24 7.40
CA ASN A 212 45.61 16.20 7.47
C ASN A 212 46.07 16.71 6.08
N ASN A 213 45.63 16.13 4.97
CA ASN A 213 45.97 16.56 3.60
C ASN A 213 45.11 17.74 3.10
N ASN A 214 44.74 18.64 4.01
CA ASN A 214 43.61 19.57 3.92
C ASN A 214 43.87 20.84 3.08
N GLN A 215 44.42 20.71 1.86
CA GLN A 215 44.85 21.88 1.07
C GLN A 215 44.26 21.95 -0.36
N ASN A 216 43.67 20.87 -0.90
CA ASN A 216 43.21 20.85 -2.29
C ASN A 216 41.71 20.55 -2.41
N PRO A 217 40.94 21.36 -3.18
CA PRO A 217 39.61 21.00 -3.63
C PRO A 217 39.65 19.69 -4.41
N SER A 218 38.72 18.77 -4.12
CA SER A 218 38.72 17.45 -4.73
C SER A 218 37.41 17.20 -5.49
N LEU A 219 37.51 17.15 -6.82
CA LEU A 219 36.38 16.77 -7.69
C LEU A 219 35.92 15.33 -7.43
N GLY A 220 36.84 14.45 -7.03
CA GLY A 220 36.51 13.07 -6.64
C GLY A 220 35.74 13.02 -5.31
N CYS A 221 36.08 13.91 -4.37
CA CYS A 221 35.32 14.05 -3.13
C CYS A 221 33.91 14.59 -3.40
N GLU A 222 33.79 15.58 -4.28
CA GLU A 222 32.49 16.13 -4.68
C GLU A 222 31.57 15.05 -5.31
N ALA A 223 32.13 14.17 -6.14
CA ALA A 223 31.42 13.04 -6.73
C ALA A 223 30.97 11.98 -5.70
N LEU A 224 31.51 11.98 -4.48
CA LEU A 224 31.09 11.09 -3.39
C LEU A 224 30.03 11.75 -2.50
N LEU A 225 30.24 13.01 -2.10
CA LEU A 225 29.36 13.69 -1.14
C LEU A 225 27.94 13.89 -1.66
N GLY A 226 27.78 14.27 -2.93
CA GLY A 226 26.46 14.46 -3.54
C GLY A 226 25.60 13.20 -3.43
N PRO A 227 26.02 12.06 -4.00
CA PRO A 227 25.31 10.79 -3.88
C PRO A 227 25.06 10.37 -2.42
N THR A 228 26.06 10.50 -1.53
CA THR A 228 25.88 10.17 -0.10
C THR A 228 24.80 11.01 0.57
N GLN A 229 24.77 12.32 0.32
CA GLN A 229 23.74 13.21 0.87
C GLN A 229 22.33 12.81 0.36
N VAL A 230 22.21 12.43 -0.91
CA VAL A 230 20.94 12.00 -1.51
C VAL A 230 20.50 10.64 -0.95
N THR A 231 21.42 9.70 -0.76
CA THR A 231 21.13 8.41 -0.11
C THR A 231 20.65 8.62 1.33
N GLN A 232 21.33 9.45 2.11
CA GLN A 232 20.88 9.80 3.47
C GLN A 232 19.48 10.40 3.48
N LEU A 233 19.18 11.30 2.52
CA LEU A 233 17.85 11.90 2.42
C LEU A 233 16.79 10.85 2.05
N ARG A 234 17.11 9.92 1.14
CA ARG A 234 16.20 8.84 0.76
C ARG A 234 15.94 7.89 1.92
N ASP A 235 16.99 7.48 2.62
CA ASP A 235 16.90 6.57 3.75
C ASP A 235 16.13 7.23 4.91
N MET A 236 16.35 8.53 5.19
CA MET A 236 15.53 9.31 6.12
C MET A 236 14.04 9.27 5.75
N VAL A 237 13.69 9.39 4.46
CA VAL A 237 12.30 9.33 4.01
C VAL A 237 11.73 7.93 4.22
N THR A 238 12.44 6.88 3.83
CA THR A 238 11.92 5.50 3.96
C THR A 238 11.82 5.05 5.41
N ASP A 239 12.83 5.37 6.22
CA ASP A 239 12.90 4.97 7.63
C ASP A 239 11.90 5.77 8.47
N GLY A 240 11.59 7.00 8.05
CA GLY A 240 10.47 7.77 8.61
C GLY A 240 9.10 7.34 8.08
N GLY A 241 8.98 6.22 7.36
CA GLY A 241 7.72 5.68 6.87
C GLY A 241 7.13 6.40 5.65
N GLY A 242 7.94 7.10 4.85
CA GLY A 242 7.53 7.65 3.56
C GLY A 242 7.57 6.59 2.45
N ALA A 243 6.66 6.66 1.46
CA ALA A 243 6.65 5.72 0.33
C ALA A 243 7.97 5.68 -0.46
N GLY A 244 8.71 6.79 -0.44
CA GLY A 244 10.06 6.88 -0.98
C GLY A 244 10.44 8.28 -1.43
N LEU A 245 11.68 8.42 -1.90
CA LEU A 245 12.22 9.65 -2.47
C LEU A 245 12.75 9.39 -3.87
N ARG A 246 12.41 10.28 -4.82
CA ARG A 246 13.04 10.33 -6.14
C ARG A 246 13.77 11.64 -6.39
N LEU A 247 14.99 11.59 -6.91
CA LEU A 247 15.73 12.78 -7.34
C LEU A 247 15.89 12.81 -8.85
N HIS A 248 15.14 13.68 -9.51
CA HIS A 248 15.32 13.98 -10.93
C HIS A 248 16.22 15.18 -11.11
N ILE A 249 17.17 15.09 -12.03
CA ILE A 249 18.10 16.18 -12.29
C ILE A 249 18.05 16.58 -13.76
N VAL A 250 17.77 17.86 -13.97
CA VAL A 250 17.84 18.55 -15.25
C VAL A 250 19.11 19.38 -15.26
N HIS A 251 20.11 18.91 -15.98
CA HIS A 251 21.37 19.60 -16.15
C HIS A 251 21.36 20.45 -17.43
N LEU A 252 21.47 21.76 -17.24
CA LEU A 252 21.67 22.74 -18.29
C LEU A 252 23.18 22.92 -18.48
N GLY A 253 23.77 22.29 -19.50
CA GLY A 253 25.20 22.36 -19.83
C GLY A 253 25.61 23.71 -20.38
N ALA A 254 25.40 24.77 -19.60
CA ALA A 254 25.53 26.16 -20.00
C ALA A 254 26.97 26.68 -19.87
N ASP A 255 27.88 25.92 -19.24
CA ASP A 255 29.27 26.32 -19.12
C ASP A 255 29.96 26.29 -20.49
N PRO A 256 30.72 27.33 -20.88
CA PRO A 256 31.48 27.32 -22.13
C PRO A 256 32.60 26.26 -22.15
N ASP A 257 33.08 25.78 -21.00
CA ASP A 257 34.04 24.68 -20.92
C ASP A 257 33.33 23.33 -20.86
N VAL A 258 33.49 22.55 -21.92
CA VAL A 258 32.92 21.20 -22.05
C VAL A 258 33.41 20.27 -20.92
N ASN A 259 34.62 20.45 -20.41
CA ASN A 259 35.15 19.62 -19.33
C ASN A 259 34.43 19.89 -18.00
N VAL A 260 34.04 21.13 -17.75
CA VAL A 260 33.25 21.50 -16.56
C VAL A 260 31.87 20.86 -16.64
N ASN A 261 31.19 20.96 -17.80
CA ASN A 261 29.90 20.29 -18.00
C ASN A 261 30.01 18.77 -17.83
N GLN A 262 31.12 18.15 -18.26
CA GLN A 262 31.33 16.72 -18.06
C GLN A 262 31.50 16.36 -16.57
N GLN A 263 32.27 17.13 -15.81
CA GLN A 263 32.41 16.92 -14.38
C GLN A 263 31.09 17.07 -13.63
N VAL A 264 30.28 18.08 -13.99
CA VAL A 264 28.95 18.26 -13.42
C VAL A 264 28.04 17.08 -13.75
N GLN A 265 28.10 16.58 -14.99
CA GLN A 265 27.36 15.39 -15.38
C GLN A 265 27.69 14.19 -14.47
N ASP A 266 28.97 13.89 -14.26
CA ASP A 266 29.38 12.71 -13.51
C ASP A 266 28.82 12.73 -12.07
N VAL A 267 28.84 13.90 -11.43
CA VAL A 267 28.27 14.09 -10.08
C VAL A 267 26.75 13.98 -10.09
N MET A 268 26.09 14.67 -11.02
CA MET A 268 24.62 14.73 -11.10
C MET A 268 24.00 13.39 -11.50
N GLU A 269 24.65 12.64 -12.39
CA GLU A 269 24.23 11.29 -12.76
C GLU A 269 24.32 10.35 -11.55
N GLY A 270 25.40 10.43 -10.78
CA GLY A 270 25.54 9.70 -9.51
C GLY A 270 24.47 10.07 -8.48
N MET A 271 24.14 11.35 -8.35
CA MET A 271 23.09 11.83 -7.44
C MET A 271 21.69 11.37 -7.86
N ALA A 272 21.35 11.50 -9.15
CA ALA A 272 20.08 11.03 -9.67
C ALA A 272 19.93 9.52 -9.49
N PHE A 273 20.99 8.75 -9.74
CA PHE A 273 21.01 7.30 -9.49
C PHE A 273 20.83 6.97 -8.01
N ALA A 274 21.55 7.64 -7.11
CA ALA A 274 21.43 7.45 -5.66
C ALA A 274 20.00 7.72 -5.16
N GLY A 275 19.35 8.72 -5.74
CA GLY A 275 17.95 9.06 -5.47
C GLY A 275 16.94 8.28 -6.31
N GLY A 276 17.31 7.21 -7.03
CA GLY A 276 16.35 6.40 -7.81
C GLY A 276 15.57 7.17 -8.89
N GLY A 277 16.11 8.30 -9.34
CA GLY A 277 15.49 9.18 -10.33
C GLY A 277 16.21 9.17 -11.67
N VAL A 278 15.98 10.22 -12.46
CA VAL A 278 16.44 10.32 -13.85
C VAL A 278 17.32 11.55 -14.02
N TYR A 279 18.45 11.37 -14.68
CA TYR A 279 19.32 12.45 -15.12
C TYR A 279 19.07 12.78 -16.59
N GLN A 280 18.93 14.06 -16.90
CA GLN A 280 18.80 14.57 -18.27
C GLN A 280 19.68 15.79 -18.49
N ARG A 281 20.39 15.83 -19.62
CA ARG A 281 21.32 16.90 -19.98
C ARG A 281 20.86 17.64 -21.24
N TYR A 282 20.97 18.97 -21.20
CA TYR A 282 20.70 19.86 -22.31
C TYR A 282 21.91 20.74 -22.60
N ASP A 283 22.52 20.56 -23.77
CA ASP A 283 23.68 21.35 -24.23
C ASP A 283 23.30 22.54 -25.11
N ALA A 284 22.00 22.74 -25.38
CA ALA A 284 21.53 23.82 -26.24
C ALA A 284 20.19 24.40 -25.77
N ALA A 285 20.03 25.71 -25.95
CA ALA A 285 18.87 26.53 -25.58
C ALA A 285 17.50 25.98 -26.04
N GLY A 286 17.44 25.30 -27.20
CA GLY A 286 16.20 24.79 -27.79
C GLY A 286 15.94 23.29 -27.57
N GLY A 287 16.75 22.62 -26.74
CA GLY A 287 16.62 21.18 -26.48
C GLY A 287 15.60 20.84 -25.39
N LEU A 288 15.26 21.80 -24.54
CA LEU A 288 14.37 21.58 -23.40
C LEU A 288 12.95 21.25 -23.90
N SER A 289 12.40 20.11 -23.46
CA SER A 289 11.07 19.63 -23.84
C SER A 289 10.20 19.38 -22.61
N ASP A 290 8.88 19.41 -22.77
CA ASP A 290 7.94 19.14 -21.66
C ASP A 290 8.05 17.69 -21.14
N ALA A 291 8.62 16.77 -21.93
CA ALA A 291 8.87 15.37 -21.54
C ALA A 291 9.90 15.22 -20.41
N VAL A 292 10.64 16.28 -20.08
CA VAL A 292 11.60 16.33 -18.97
C VAL A 292 10.95 16.02 -17.63
N PHE A 293 9.67 16.43 -17.48
CA PHE A 293 8.98 16.41 -16.20
C PHE A 293 7.83 15.39 -16.15
N ASP A 294 7.92 14.28 -16.89
CA ASP A 294 7.05 13.12 -16.66
C ASP A 294 7.43 12.40 -15.35
N VAL A 295 7.42 13.17 -14.26
CA VAL A 295 7.80 12.78 -12.89
C VAL A 295 6.64 12.03 -12.22
N LEU A 296 5.42 12.25 -12.71
CA LEU A 296 4.19 11.63 -12.19
C LEU A 296 4.01 10.18 -12.65
N SER A 297 4.74 9.72 -13.68
CA SER A 297 4.70 8.34 -14.16
C SER A 297 5.57 7.37 -13.36
N LEU A 298 6.27 7.87 -12.35
CA LEU A 298 7.23 7.14 -11.54
C LEU A 298 6.77 7.02 -10.09
N ARG A 299 5.50 6.65 -9.89
CA ARG A 299 5.00 6.29 -8.57
C ARG A 299 5.70 4.99 -8.10
N THR A 300 5.84 4.81 -6.80
CA THR A 300 6.54 3.65 -6.24
C THR A 300 5.70 2.40 -6.38
N LEU A 301 6.28 1.38 -7.01
CA LEU A 301 5.65 0.07 -7.14
C LEU A 301 5.54 -0.54 -5.75
N LEU A 302 4.35 -1.04 -5.42
CA LEU A 302 4.11 -1.78 -4.20
C LEU A 302 4.27 -3.27 -4.47
N THR A 303 4.93 -3.95 -3.54
CA THR A 303 5.02 -5.41 -3.45
C THR A 303 4.22 -5.90 -2.26
N ALA A 304 3.70 -7.12 -2.36
CA ALA A 304 3.03 -7.77 -1.26
C ALA A 304 4.04 -8.11 -0.15
N LYS A 305 3.78 -7.61 1.06
CA LYS A 305 4.56 -7.95 2.26
C LYS A 305 4.01 -9.22 2.88
N LEU A 306 2.70 -9.27 3.12
CA LEU A 306 2.07 -10.37 3.82
C LEU A 306 0.57 -10.49 3.50
N ILE A 307 0.03 -11.71 3.62
CA ILE A 307 -1.41 -11.96 3.68
C ILE A 307 -1.69 -12.72 4.97
N PHE A 308 -2.63 -12.20 5.75
CA PHE A 308 -3.03 -12.75 7.03
C PHE A 308 -4.55 -12.92 7.06
N ALA A 309 -5.06 -13.95 7.72
CA ALA A 309 -6.47 -14.01 8.08
C ALA A 309 -6.64 -14.29 9.57
N ALA A 310 -7.55 -13.56 10.20
CA ALA A 310 -7.91 -13.76 11.59
C ALA A 310 -9.43 -13.84 11.71
N ASN A 311 -9.90 -14.66 12.65
CA ASN A 311 -11.26 -14.53 13.16
C ASN A 311 -11.13 -13.87 14.53
N LEU A 312 -11.54 -12.60 14.65
CA LEU A 312 -11.34 -11.84 15.89
C LEU A 312 -12.14 -12.44 17.06
N ASN A 313 -13.18 -13.23 16.78
CA ASN A 313 -13.97 -13.91 17.82
C ASN A 313 -13.34 -15.21 18.35
N ALA A 314 -12.16 -15.58 17.85
CA ALA A 314 -11.44 -16.78 18.24
C ALA A 314 -10.07 -16.37 18.77
N ILE A 315 -9.90 -16.28 20.08
CA ILE A 315 -8.59 -15.95 20.67
C ILE A 315 -7.74 -17.23 20.69
N PRO A 316 -6.53 -17.26 20.12
CA PRO A 316 -5.69 -18.45 20.17
C PRO A 316 -5.31 -18.81 21.61
N GLY A 317 -5.08 -20.09 21.87
CA GLY A 317 -4.71 -20.57 23.19
C GLY A 317 -4.14 -21.99 23.18
N PRO A 318 -3.48 -22.40 24.28
CA PRO A 318 -2.70 -23.65 24.36
C PRO A 318 -3.51 -24.92 24.09
N ASP A 319 -4.78 -24.90 24.47
CA ASP A 319 -5.70 -26.05 24.35
C ASP A 319 -6.70 -25.87 23.19
N GLY A 320 -6.53 -24.82 22.39
CA GLY A 320 -7.41 -24.44 21.29
C GLY A 320 -8.00 -23.02 21.44
N PRO A 321 -8.75 -22.56 20.43
CA PRO A 321 -9.27 -21.20 20.40
C PRO A 321 -10.35 -20.97 21.46
N GLN A 322 -10.25 -19.85 22.16
CA GLN A 322 -11.16 -19.35 23.16
C GLN A 322 -12.22 -18.47 22.50
N LEU A 323 -13.45 -18.51 23.01
CA LEU A 323 -14.55 -17.71 22.49
C LEU A 323 -14.45 -16.29 23.03
N ASP A 324 -14.50 -15.34 22.11
CA ASP A 324 -14.69 -13.91 22.38
C ASP A 324 -15.88 -13.46 21.51
N SER A 325 -16.99 -13.14 22.15
CA SER A 325 -18.25 -12.91 21.43
C SER A 325 -18.31 -11.56 20.75
N ASP A 326 -17.77 -10.49 21.34
CA ASP A 326 -17.83 -9.13 20.81
C ASP A 326 -16.54 -8.66 20.12
N ALA A 327 -15.48 -9.48 20.17
CA ALA A 327 -14.20 -9.26 19.52
C ALA A 327 -13.44 -8.05 20.04
N ASP A 328 -13.48 -7.79 21.36
CA ASP A 328 -12.63 -6.79 22.00
C ASP A 328 -11.25 -7.36 22.43
N GLY A 329 -11.07 -8.67 22.37
CA GLY A 329 -9.86 -9.40 22.72
C GLY A 329 -9.80 -9.90 24.17
N LEU A 330 -10.86 -9.71 24.97
CA LEU A 330 -11.11 -10.50 26.19
C LEU A 330 -11.99 -11.69 25.86
N SER A 331 -11.62 -12.88 26.35
CA SER A 331 -12.50 -14.04 26.19
C SER A 331 -13.77 -13.92 27.04
N ASP A 332 -14.88 -14.54 26.59
CA ASP A 332 -16.14 -14.67 27.33
C ASP A 332 -15.95 -15.13 28.79
N GLU A 333 -14.91 -15.94 29.06
CA GLU A 333 -14.56 -16.42 30.39
C GLU A 333 -13.81 -15.36 31.22
N GLU A 334 -12.95 -14.57 30.59
CA GLU A 334 -12.26 -13.45 31.23
C GLU A 334 -13.21 -12.33 31.59
N GLU A 335 -14.15 -12.02 30.72
CA GLU A 335 -15.17 -11.02 31.00
C GLU A 335 -16.05 -11.40 32.20
N GLU A 336 -16.40 -12.69 32.34
CA GLU A 336 -17.09 -13.16 33.55
C GLU A 336 -16.23 -12.97 34.82
N ARG A 337 -14.89 -13.04 34.70
CA ARG A 337 -13.97 -12.80 35.83
C ARG A 337 -13.85 -11.31 36.16
N TRP A 338 -13.81 -10.44 35.16
CA TRP A 338 -13.72 -8.99 35.33
C TRP A 338 -15.06 -8.35 35.68
N GLY A 339 -16.17 -9.03 35.37
CA GLY A 339 -17.53 -8.54 35.58
C GLY A 339 -18.07 -7.70 34.42
N THR A 340 -17.37 -7.70 33.29
CA THR A 340 -17.72 -7.02 32.04
C THR A 340 -18.74 -7.83 31.22
N SER A 341 -19.20 -7.28 30.11
CA SER A 341 -20.28 -7.86 29.30
C SER A 341 -19.75 -8.49 28.01
N ALA A 342 -19.85 -9.83 27.92
CA ALA A 342 -19.52 -10.67 26.75
C ALA A 342 -20.35 -10.46 25.48
N GLY A 343 -20.87 -9.27 25.28
CA GLY A 343 -21.60 -8.86 24.10
C GLY A 343 -21.48 -7.36 23.84
N ASN A 344 -20.56 -6.68 24.55
CA ASN A 344 -20.32 -5.26 24.47
C ASN A 344 -18.85 -4.94 24.76
N ARG A 345 -18.12 -4.57 23.70
CA ARG A 345 -16.69 -4.30 23.69
C ARG A 345 -16.20 -3.18 24.64
N ASP A 346 -17.12 -2.35 25.11
CA ASP A 346 -16.90 -1.24 26.05
C ASP A 346 -18.09 -1.24 27.01
N THR A 347 -17.92 -1.92 28.15
CA THR A 347 -19.01 -2.23 29.08
C THR A 347 -19.60 -0.98 29.72
N ASP A 348 -18.80 0.05 29.98
CA ASP A 348 -19.26 1.26 30.66
C ASP A 348 -19.61 2.44 29.75
N GLY A 349 -19.18 2.37 28.48
CA GLY A 349 -19.57 3.25 27.39
C GLY A 349 -18.77 4.56 27.31
N ASP A 350 -17.49 4.54 27.67
CA ASP A 350 -16.63 5.73 27.65
C ASP A 350 -15.79 5.90 26.36
N GLY A 351 -15.73 4.86 25.53
CA GLY A 351 -14.99 4.83 24.27
C GLY A 351 -13.63 4.14 24.32
N ILE A 352 -13.26 3.49 25.43
CA ILE A 352 -12.11 2.59 25.57
C ILE A 352 -12.64 1.16 25.63
N THR A 353 -11.95 0.20 25.01
CA THR A 353 -12.38 -1.20 25.06
C THR A 353 -11.99 -1.89 26.38
N ASP A 354 -12.80 -2.85 26.83
CA ASP A 354 -12.61 -3.49 28.14
C ASP A 354 -11.21 -4.15 28.25
N LEU A 355 -10.73 -4.78 27.16
CA LEU A 355 -9.36 -5.29 27.08
C LEU A 355 -8.32 -4.21 27.39
N VAL A 356 -8.43 -3.05 26.74
CA VAL A 356 -7.42 -1.99 26.82
C VAL A 356 -7.45 -1.33 28.19
N GLU A 357 -8.62 -1.18 28.79
CA GLU A 357 -8.74 -0.72 30.18
C GLU A 357 -8.02 -1.67 31.14
N VAL A 358 -8.23 -2.99 30.99
CA VAL A 358 -7.54 -4.01 31.79
C VAL A 358 -6.02 -3.95 31.61
N LEU A 359 -5.54 -3.78 30.37
CA LEU A 359 -4.11 -3.70 30.06
C LEU A 359 -3.46 -2.42 30.60
N THR A 360 -4.16 -1.30 30.54
CA THR A 360 -3.66 0.02 30.94
C THR A 360 -3.94 0.36 32.41
N GLY A 361 -4.74 -0.46 33.09
CA GLY A 361 -5.01 -0.39 34.53
C GLY A 361 -6.20 0.51 34.91
N PHE A 362 -7.06 0.83 33.95
CA PHE A 362 -8.38 1.42 34.18
C PHE A 362 -9.38 0.35 34.67
N ASP A 363 -10.58 0.77 35.09
CA ASP A 363 -11.62 -0.13 35.60
C ASP A 363 -12.76 -0.19 34.58
N PRO A 364 -12.96 -1.31 33.85
CA PRO A 364 -13.89 -1.41 32.72
C PRO A 364 -15.38 -1.33 33.07
N LEU A 365 -15.68 -0.98 34.32
CA LEU A 365 -17.01 -0.79 34.86
C LEU A 365 -17.26 0.66 35.30
N LEU A 366 -16.30 1.56 35.07
CA LEU A 366 -16.29 2.94 35.54
C LEU A 366 -15.75 3.91 34.48
N ILE A 367 -16.69 4.63 33.84
CA ILE A 367 -16.40 5.69 32.86
C ILE A 367 -15.16 6.51 33.22
N ASP A 368 -14.15 6.38 32.37
CA ASP A 368 -12.88 7.08 32.39
C ASP A 368 -12.82 8.17 31.31
N LEU A 369 -11.90 9.12 31.50
CA LEU A 369 -11.66 10.22 30.54
C LEU A 369 -10.17 10.54 30.53
N PRO A 370 -9.32 9.64 30.00
CA PRO A 370 -7.89 9.88 29.94
C PRO A 370 -7.60 11.10 29.07
N THR A 371 -6.60 11.88 29.49
CA THR A 371 -6.21 13.09 28.74
C THR A 371 -5.74 12.76 27.33
N ALA A 372 -5.23 11.55 27.11
CA ALA A 372 -4.81 11.01 25.82
C ALA A 372 -5.97 10.95 24.79
N CYS A 373 -7.21 10.77 25.24
CA CYS A 373 -8.38 10.67 24.38
C CYS A 373 -9.26 11.92 24.34
N ALA A 374 -8.86 13.00 25.04
CA ALA A 374 -9.71 14.19 25.21
C ALA A 374 -10.09 14.89 23.90
N THR A 375 -9.29 14.71 22.84
CA THR A 375 -9.52 15.29 21.49
C THR A 375 -9.94 14.25 20.45
N ILE A 376 -10.07 12.99 20.85
CA ILE A 376 -10.39 11.86 19.99
C ILE A 376 -11.90 11.65 20.00
N ILE A 377 -12.46 11.29 18.84
CA ILE A 377 -13.88 10.96 18.73
C ILE A 377 -14.05 9.54 19.30
N PRO A 378 -14.94 9.31 20.29
CA PRO A 378 -15.17 7.98 20.83
C PRO A 378 -15.56 6.98 19.74
N TYR A 379 -15.03 5.75 19.84
CA TYR A 379 -15.25 4.66 18.88
C TYR A 379 -14.79 4.94 17.44
N LEU A 380 -14.02 6.01 17.21
CA LEU A 380 -13.35 6.19 15.93
C LEU A 380 -12.21 5.19 15.83
N ASP A 381 -12.15 4.52 14.69
CA ASP A 381 -11.09 3.59 14.30
C ASP A 381 -10.72 4.00 12.87
N ALA A 382 -9.65 4.78 12.72
CA ALA A 382 -9.32 5.44 11.46
C ALA A 382 -8.58 4.53 10.47
N ASP A 383 -7.90 3.49 10.93
CA ASP A 383 -7.24 2.49 10.07
C ASP A 383 -7.97 1.14 9.98
N LEU A 384 -9.07 0.96 10.71
CA LEU A 384 -9.97 -0.19 10.65
C LEU A 384 -9.33 -1.52 11.06
N ASP A 385 -8.26 -1.49 11.87
CA ASP A 385 -7.62 -2.72 12.33
C ASP A 385 -8.44 -3.44 13.41
N GLY A 386 -9.25 -2.70 14.18
CA GLY A 386 -10.11 -3.19 15.25
C GLY A 386 -9.84 -2.55 16.62
N LEU A 387 -8.78 -1.77 16.79
CA LEU A 387 -8.54 -0.88 17.92
C LEU A 387 -9.14 0.50 17.63
N THR A 388 -9.65 1.19 18.65
CA THR A 388 -10.07 2.58 18.47
C THR A 388 -8.87 3.52 18.55
N ASP A 389 -8.95 4.69 17.91
CA ASP A 389 -7.93 5.75 18.02
C ASP A 389 -7.59 6.09 19.49
N CYS A 390 -8.56 5.93 20.40
CA CYS A 390 -8.36 6.13 21.83
C CYS A 390 -7.57 4.99 22.46
N ASP A 391 -7.93 3.74 22.14
CA ASP A 391 -7.17 2.55 22.55
C ASP A 391 -5.71 2.67 22.13
N GLU A 392 -5.48 3.01 20.86
CA GLU A 392 -4.16 3.15 20.29
C GLU A 392 -3.35 4.28 20.93
N SER A 393 -4.00 5.42 21.23
CA SER A 393 -3.40 6.53 21.97
C SER A 393 -2.96 6.13 23.40
N LEU A 394 -3.67 5.20 24.04
CA LEU A 394 -3.31 4.66 25.36
C LEU A 394 -2.21 3.60 25.29
N LEU A 395 -2.24 2.74 24.28
CA LEU A 395 -1.25 1.69 24.05
C LEU A 395 0.07 2.24 23.50
N GLY A 396 0.02 3.36 22.79
CA GLY A 396 1.16 4.00 22.11
C GLY A 396 1.37 3.53 20.68
N THR A 397 0.40 2.83 20.09
CA THR A 397 0.35 2.48 18.66
C THR A 397 -0.08 3.69 17.82
N GLU A 398 -0.18 3.54 16.50
CA GLU A 398 -0.40 4.64 15.56
C GLU A 398 -1.82 4.60 14.96
N PRO A 399 -2.73 5.55 15.28
CA PRO A 399 -4.15 5.55 14.88
C PRO A 399 -4.51 5.54 13.39
N THR A 400 -3.50 5.49 12.53
CA THR A 400 -3.68 5.51 11.08
C THR A 400 -2.88 4.42 10.38
N LEU A 401 -2.30 3.49 11.14
CA LEU A 401 -1.51 2.37 10.66
C LEU A 401 -1.92 1.07 11.37
N VAL A 402 -2.49 0.16 10.59
CA VAL A 402 -2.82 -1.22 11.01
C VAL A 402 -1.65 -1.99 11.63
N ASP A 403 -0.41 -1.60 11.32
CA ASP A 403 0.86 -2.22 11.75
C ASP A 403 1.79 -1.06 12.15
N GLY A 404 1.73 -0.69 13.42
CA GLY A 404 2.34 0.52 13.97
C GLY A 404 3.86 0.48 13.99
N ASP A 405 4.44 -0.69 14.25
CA ASP A 405 5.89 -0.89 14.31
C ASP A 405 6.52 -1.26 12.94
N GLY A 406 5.69 -1.69 11.99
CA GLY A 406 6.05 -1.98 10.61
C GLY A 406 6.68 -3.34 10.39
N ASP A 407 6.45 -4.34 11.22
CA ASP A 407 6.99 -5.69 11.05
C ASP A 407 6.09 -6.65 10.24
N GLY A 408 4.82 -6.30 10.08
CA GLY A 408 3.84 -7.00 9.24
C GLY A 408 2.73 -7.69 10.02
N MET A 409 2.73 -7.61 11.35
CA MET A 409 1.63 -8.06 12.21
C MET A 409 0.67 -6.88 12.49
N PRO A 410 -0.65 -7.10 12.43
CA PRO A 410 -1.61 -6.06 12.82
C PRO A 410 -1.64 -5.82 14.34
N ASP A 411 -1.71 -4.55 14.76
CA ASP A 411 -1.63 -4.13 16.16
C ASP A 411 -2.70 -4.83 17.02
N ILE A 412 -3.96 -4.90 16.57
CA ILE A 412 -5.03 -5.63 17.28
C ILE A 412 -4.66 -7.09 17.61
N LEU A 413 -3.96 -7.79 16.70
CA LEU A 413 -3.61 -9.19 16.88
C LEU A 413 -2.45 -9.34 17.85
N GLU A 414 -1.49 -8.42 17.79
CA GLU A 414 -0.38 -8.37 18.72
C GLU A 414 -0.83 -8.04 20.14
N VAL A 415 -1.73 -7.08 20.31
CA VAL A 415 -2.33 -6.71 21.59
C VAL A 415 -3.09 -7.90 22.18
N THR A 416 -3.96 -8.55 21.38
CA THR A 416 -4.76 -9.70 21.82
C THR A 416 -3.89 -10.91 22.20
N THR A 417 -2.77 -11.13 21.50
CA THR A 417 -1.85 -12.26 21.76
C THR A 417 -0.67 -11.90 22.67
N SER A 418 -0.58 -10.65 23.11
CA SER A 418 0.47 -10.12 23.99
C SER A 418 1.91 -10.28 23.44
N THR A 419 2.10 -10.04 22.14
CA THR A 419 3.40 -9.77 21.51
C THR A 419 3.76 -8.27 21.62
N ASP A 420 4.95 -7.87 21.17
CA ASP A 420 5.44 -6.50 21.27
C ASP A 420 4.96 -5.61 20.11
N TYR A 421 3.73 -5.09 20.22
CA TYR A 421 3.10 -4.17 19.26
C TYR A 421 3.80 -2.79 19.09
N LEU A 422 4.93 -2.54 19.79
CA LEU A 422 5.71 -1.31 19.65
C LEU A 422 7.10 -1.54 19.04
N ASN A 423 7.57 -2.79 18.99
CA ASN A 423 8.90 -3.12 18.51
C ASN A 423 8.93 -4.46 17.78
N LYS A 424 9.46 -4.41 16.55
CA LYS A 424 9.48 -5.54 15.62
C LYS A 424 9.90 -6.85 16.27
N ASP A 425 8.94 -7.77 16.37
CA ASP A 425 9.14 -9.08 16.98
C ASP A 425 8.60 -10.25 16.14
N THR A 426 8.15 -10.00 14.90
CA THR A 426 7.69 -11.03 13.93
C THR A 426 8.61 -12.25 13.81
N GLU A 427 9.93 -12.01 13.84
CA GLU A 427 10.96 -13.06 13.72
C GLU A 427 11.48 -13.57 15.07
N ALA A 428 10.99 -13.00 16.19
CA ALA A 428 11.26 -13.50 17.53
C ALA A 428 10.45 -14.78 17.79
N ASP A 429 10.87 -15.52 18.81
CA ASP A 429 10.26 -16.77 19.27
C ASP A 429 10.11 -16.62 20.79
N THR A 430 8.98 -16.03 21.19
CA THR A 430 8.76 -15.52 22.55
C THR A 430 8.73 -16.63 23.59
N ASP A 431 8.19 -17.80 23.23
CA ASP A 431 8.06 -18.95 24.10
C ASP A 431 9.18 -20.00 23.89
N SER A 432 10.03 -19.82 22.88
CA SER A 432 11.17 -20.67 22.53
C SER A 432 10.78 -22.09 22.09
N ASP A 433 9.65 -22.25 21.42
CA ASP A 433 9.17 -23.54 20.90
C ASP A 433 9.66 -23.88 19.48
N GLY A 434 10.26 -22.88 18.81
CA GLY A 434 10.89 -23.00 17.49
C GLY A 434 10.03 -22.52 16.32
N VAL A 435 8.88 -21.92 16.58
CA VAL A 435 8.08 -21.14 15.61
C VAL A 435 8.23 -19.65 15.95
N SER A 436 8.24 -18.77 14.95
CA SER A 436 8.31 -17.33 15.24
C SER A 436 6.93 -16.75 15.54
N ASN A 437 6.89 -15.65 16.29
CA ASN A 437 5.66 -14.94 16.63
C ASN A 437 4.79 -14.70 15.38
N GLY A 438 5.38 -14.18 14.29
CA GLY A 438 4.63 -13.91 13.06
C GLY A 438 4.12 -15.15 12.34
N ASP A 439 4.81 -16.29 12.44
CA ASP A 439 4.32 -17.55 11.89
C ASP A 439 3.17 -18.11 12.75
N GLU A 440 3.25 -17.98 14.07
CA GLU A 440 2.21 -18.40 15.01
C GLU A 440 0.95 -17.56 14.87
N LEU A 441 1.10 -16.23 14.87
CA LEU A 441 0.02 -15.29 14.57
C LEU A 441 -0.64 -15.69 13.25
N ARG A 442 0.13 -15.84 12.16
CA ARG A 442 -0.41 -16.19 10.83
C ARG A 442 -1.22 -17.48 10.89
N GLN A 443 -0.73 -18.44 11.64
CA GLN A 443 -1.36 -19.73 11.83
C GLN A 443 -2.46 -19.69 12.89
N HIS A 444 -2.70 -18.57 13.56
CA HIS A 444 -3.70 -18.41 14.61
C HIS A 444 -3.44 -19.35 15.80
N SER A 445 -2.18 -19.41 16.25
CA SER A 445 -1.72 -20.04 17.50
C SER A 445 -1.21 -18.99 18.50
N ASP A 446 -0.94 -19.42 19.73
CA ASP A 446 -0.57 -18.54 20.86
C ASP A 446 0.97 -18.39 20.96
N PRO A 447 1.54 -17.21 20.65
CA PRO A 447 3.00 -17.00 20.62
C PRO A 447 3.71 -17.09 21.97
N ARG A 448 2.94 -17.18 23.06
CA ARG A 448 3.46 -17.19 24.42
C ARG A 448 3.41 -18.56 25.06
N SER A 449 2.93 -19.56 24.33
CA SER A 449 2.68 -20.88 24.86
C SER A 449 3.21 -21.96 23.93
N THR A 450 4.03 -22.86 24.50
CA THR A 450 4.60 -23.99 23.77
C THR A 450 3.50 -24.97 23.35
N ASP A 451 2.91 -24.77 22.18
CA ASP A 451 1.61 -25.34 21.81
C ASP A 451 1.64 -26.16 20.50
N SER A 452 2.82 -26.61 20.06
CA SER A 452 3.04 -27.43 18.84
C SER A 452 1.95 -28.46 18.42
N ARG A 453 1.15 -29.00 19.35
CA ARG A 453 -0.03 -29.84 19.05
C ARG A 453 -1.28 -29.06 18.64
N ALA A 454 -1.56 -27.94 19.31
CA ALA A 454 -2.63 -27.01 18.98
C ALA A 454 -2.38 -26.44 17.57
N HIS A 455 -1.15 -26.04 17.27
CA HIS A 455 -0.71 -25.66 15.92
C HIS A 455 -1.15 -26.66 14.83
N LEU A 456 -0.95 -27.97 15.04
CA LEU A 456 -1.31 -29.00 14.07
C LEU A 456 -2.83 -29.17 13.88
N THR A 457 -3.63 -28.81 14.87
CA THR A 457 -5.06 -29.10 14.93
C THR A 457 -5.91 -27.90 14.55
N TYR A 458 -5.58 -26.73 15.10
CA TYR A 458 -6.35 -25.49 14.96
C TYR A 458 -5.71 -24.54 13.96
N GLY A 459 -4.40 -24.67 13.72
CA GLY A 459 -3.65 -23.71 12.93
C GLY A 459 -4.14 -23.55 11.50
N TYR A 460 -4.17 -22.31 11.01
CA TYR A 460 -4.56 -21.96 9.67
C TYR A 460 -3.48 -22.41 8.67
N ARG A 461 -3.90 -22.76 7.46
CA ARG A 461 -3.00 -23.30 6.43
C ARG A 461 -3.09 -22.46 5.17
N TYR A 462 -1.94 -21.93 4.75
CA TYR A 462 -1.83 -21.02 3.62
C TYR A 462 -1.19 -21.74 2.43
N GLU A 463 -1.79 -21.55 1.26
CA GLU A 463 -1.24 -21.92 -0.04
C GLU A 463 -1.22 -20.66 -0.89
N PHE A 464 -0.05 -20.28 -1.41
CA PHE A 464 0.14 -19.09 -2.24
C PHE A 464 0.70 -19.45 -3.62
N GLU A 465 0.24 -18.73 -4.63
CA GLU A 465 0.82 -18.69 -5.97
C GLU A 465 1.09 -17.23 -6.32
N ASP A 466 2.36 -16.83 -6.29
CA ASP A 466 2.83 -15.50 -6.67
C ASP A 466 2.91 -15.41 -8.19
N GLU A 467 2.08 -14.56 -8.79
CA GLU A 467 2.08 -14.33 -10.23
C GLU A 467 3.15 -13.31 -10.66
N GLY A 468 3.85 -12.72 -9.69
CA GLY A 468 4.85 -11.68 -9.90
C GLY A 468 4.23 -10.36 -10.30
N ILE A 469 5.09 -9.46 -10.81
CA ILE A 469 4.66 -8.14 -11.29
C ILE A 469 4.01 -8.30 -12.66
N LEU A 470 2.70 -8.15 -12.71
CA LEU A 470 1.90 -8.17 -13.92
C LEU A 470 1.82 -6.77 -14.53
N ARG A 471 2.20 -6.67 -15.80
CA ARG A 471 2.07 -5.46 -16.61
C ARG A 471 0.77 -5.47 -17.39
N GLN A 472 -0.16 -4.63 -17.00
CA GLN A 472 -1.50 -4.52 -17.59
C GLN A 472 -1.72 -3.14 -18.20
N LEU A 473 -2.63 -3.04 -19.17
CA LEU A 473 -3.08 -1.76 -19.68
C LEU A 473 -4.30 -1.29 -18.91
N VAL A 474 -4.29 -0.03 -18.46
CA VAL A 474 -5.41 0.61 -17.79
C VAL A 474 -5.73 1.96 -18.40
N ALA A 475 -6.98 2.38 -18.26
CA ALA A 475 -7.45 3.67 -18.72
C ALA A 475 -7.74 4.61 -17.55
N SER A 476 -7.53 5.90 -17.75
CA SER A 476 -8.00 6.95 -16.85
C SER A 476 -9.52 6.91 -16.69
N LYS A 477 -10.04 7.29 -15.51
CA LYS A 477 -11.48 7.42 -15.30
C LYS A 477 -12.07 8.51 -16.20
N LEU A 478 -13.23 8.24 -16.78
CA LEU A 478 -14.00 9.23 -17.55
C LEU A 478 -14.72 10.17 -16.60
N ILE A 479 -14.59 11.48 -16.83
CA ILE A 479 -15.16 12.54 -15.99
C ILE A 479 -16.39 13.13 -16.67
N GLN A 480 -16.34 13.34 -17.99
CA GLN A 480 -17.45 13.89 -18.75
C GLN A 480 -18.45 12.80 -19.09
N ILE A 481 -17.99 11.68 -19.67
CA ILE A 481 -18.84 10.55 -20.06
C ILE A 481 -19.16 9.70 -18.82
N THR A 482 -20.08 10.19 -17.99
CA THR A 482 -20.54 9.53 -16.77
C THR A 482 -21.25 8.20 -17.06
N GLY A 483 -21.24 7.27 -16.10
CA GLY A 483 -21.91 5.97 -16.24
C GLY A 483 -21.21 4.98 -17.17
N VAL A 484 -19.94 5.21 -17.53
CA VAL A 484 -19.12 4.31 -18.32
C VAL A 484 -17.80 4.06 -17.60
N ASP A 485 -17.53 2.82 -17.22
CA ASP A 485 -16.29 2.41 -16.57
C ASP A 485 -15.53 1.43 -17.47
N VAL A 486 -14.25 1.69 -17.75
CA VAL A 486 -13.41 0.79 -18.54
C VAL A 486 -12.98 -0.39 -17.66
N LYS A 487 -13.40 -1.61 -18.04
CA LYS A 487 -13.14 -2.84 -17.28
C LYS A 487 -11.83 -3.52 -17.66
N ALA A 488 -11.52 -3.60 -18.94
CA ALA A 488 -10.34 -4.27 -19.45
C ALA A 488 -9.85 -3.63 -20.74
N ILE A 489 -8.55 -3.78 -21.01
CA ILE A 489 -7.90 -3.29 -22.23
C ILE A 489 -7.05 -4.44 -22.78
N ASN A 490 -7.28 -4.76 -24.05
CA ASN A 490 -6.49 -5.79 -24.71
C ASN A 490 -5.04 -5.29 -24.91
N GLN A 491 -4.06 -6.19 -24.75
CA GLN A 491 -2.61 -5.92 -24.83
C GLN A 491 -2.16 -5.26 -26.13
N GLY A 492 -2.90 -5.41 -27.23
CA GLY A 492 -2.59 -4.76 -28.49
C GLY A 492 -2.87 -3.25 -28.52
N THR A 493 -3.69 -2.74 -27.59
CA THR A 493 -4.05 -1.32 -27.45
C THR A 493 -2.81 -0.48 -27.18
N THR A 494 -2.67 0.64 -27.88
CA THR A 494 -1.45 1.45 -27.77
C THR A 494 -1.54 2.33 -26.51
N PRO A 495 -0.56 2.27 -25.59
CA PRO A 495 -0.46 3.25 -24.51
C PRO A 495 -0.32 4.65 -25.08
N GLY A 496 -1.06 5.60 -24.53
CA GLY A 496 -1.15 6.97 -25.03
C GLY A 496 -2.52 7.59 -24.77
N VAL A 497 -2.79 8.73 -25.39
CA VAL A 497 -4.09 9.41 -25.26
C VAL A 497 -4.95 9.07 -26.47
N GLY A 498 -6.02 8.31 -26.23
CA GLY A 498 -7.08 8.07 -27.20
C GLY A 498 -8.31 8.94 -26.93
N THR A 499 -9.39 8.74 -27.68
CA THR A 499 -10.65 9.49 -27.53
C THR A 499 -11.83 8.54 -27.37
N MET A 500 -12.60 8.74 -26.30
CA MET A 500 -13.91 8.10 -26.10
C MET A 500 -15.00 9.07 -26.55
N SER A 501 -15.93 8.60 -27.38
CA SER A 501 -17.05 9.41 -27.87
C SER A 501 -18.38 8.74 -27.54
N TYR A 502 -19.33 9.52 -27.02
CA TYR A 502 -20.68 9.09 -26.72
C TYR A 502 -21.71 9.86 -27.56
N ASP A 503 -22.64 9.14 -28.17
CA ASP A 503 -23.81 9.69 -28.87
C ASP A 503 -25.08 9.44 -28.05
N ALA A 504 -25.68 10.51 -27.52
CA ALA A 504 -26.88 10.43 -26.69
C ALA A 504 -28.15 10.04 -27.46
N GLY A 505 -28.22 10.35 -28.76
CA GLY A 505 -29.38 10.04 -29.60
C GLY A 505 -29.44 8.56 -29.98
N ALA A 506 -28.28 7.98 -30.31
CA ALA A 506 -28.12 6.58 -30.64
C ALA A 506 -27.89 5.68 -29.42
N LYS A 507 -27.57 6.27 -28.26
CA LYS A 507 -27.04 5.59 -27.06
C LYS A 507 -25.90 4.65 -27.44
N ALA A 508 -24.88 5.20 -28.11
CA ALA A 508 -23.76 4.46 -28.65
C ALA A 508 -22.43 5.05 -28.20
N LEU A 509 -21.43 4.19 -28.03
CA LEU A 509 -20.05 4.55 -27.71
C LEU A 509 -19.13 4.22 -28.89
N GLN A 510 -18.01 4.93 -28.97
CA GLN A 510 -16.97 4.74 -29.97
C GLN A 510 -15.60 5.00 -29.36
N TRP A 511 -14.62 4.18 -29.73
CA TRP A 511 -13.24 4.27 -29.25
C TRP A 511 -12.26 4.64 -30.37
N LEU A 512 -11.35 5.57 -30.10
CA LEU A 512 -10.20 5.92 -30.94
C LEU A 512 -8.90 5.65 -30.17
N ASP A 513 -8.11 4.68 -30.63
CA ASP A 513 -6.79 4.36 -30.07
C ASP A 513 -5.77 5.46 -30.38
N ALA A 514 -4.77 5.63 -29.50
CA ALA A 514 -3.75 6.66 -29.62
C ALA A 514 -2.94 6.61 -30.93
N ASN A 515 -2.82 5.43 -31.55
CA ASN A 515 -2.01 5.21 -32.75
C ASN A 515 -2.87 5.00 -34.02
N ASP A 516 -4.18 5.21 -33.95
CA ASP A 516 -5.12 5.07 -35.08
C ASP A 516 -5.32 6.40 -35.85
N GLY A 517 -4.60 7.47 -35.49
CA GLY A 517 -4.73 8.79 -36.10
C GLY A 517 -6.10 9.40 -35.82
N ALA A 518 -6.81 9.87 -36.85
CA ALA A 518 -8.14 10.49 -36.72
C ALA A 518 -9.31 9.55 -37.11
N THR A 519 -9.06 8.25 -37.20
CA THR A 519 -10.08 7.27 -37.63
C THR A 519 -10.56 6.47 -36.44
N PRO A 520 -11.73 6.78 -35.86
CA PRO A 520 -12.25 6.03 -34.71
C PRO A 520 -12.80 4.66 -35.15
N GLY A 521 -12.89 3.73 -34.18
CA GLY A 521 -13.51 2.41 -34.35
C GLY A 521 -15.02 2.48 -34.64
N PRO A 522 -15.75 1.36 -34.75
CA PRO A 522 -17.19 1.38 -35.00
C PRO A 522 -17.99 1.89 -33.78
N TRP A 523 -19.17 2.45 -34.04
CA TRP A 523 -20.14 2.76 -32.99
C TRP A 523 -20.79 1.48 -32.43
N VAL A 524 -20.78 1.31 -31.12
CA VAL A 524 -21.37 0.19 -30.39
C VAL A 524 -22.56 0.70 -29.57
N LYS A 525 -23.73 0.08 -29.76
CA LYS A 525 -24.95 0.49 -29.03
C LYS A 525 -24.91 -0.04 -27.61
N VAL A 526 -24.98 0.86 -26.63
CA VAL A 526 -24.87 0.56 -25.20
C VAL A 526 -26.14 0.87 -24.39
N GLY A 527 -27.22 1.27 -25.06
CA GLY A 527 -28.47 1.68 -24.40
C GLY A 527 -29.20 0.61 -23.57
N ALA A 528 -28.73 -0.64 -23.59
CA ALA A 528 -29.24 -1.72 -22.74
C ALA A 528 -28.53 -1.81 -21.37
N GLY A 529 -27.35 -1.19 -21.24
CA GLY A 529 -26.49 -1.33 -20.06
C GLY A 529 -25.74 -2.67 -20.00
N GLY A 530 -24.78 -2.75 -19.08
CA GLY A 530 -23.87 -3.89 -18.92
C GLY A 530 -22.57 -3.74 -19.70
N THR A 531 -21.91 -4.86 -19.98
CA THR A 531 -20.55 -4.90 -20.50
C THR A 531 -20.50 -4.97 -22.03
N PHE A 532 -19.65 -4.15 -22.66
CA PHE A 532 -19.51 -4.01 -24.11
C PHE A 532 -18.04 -3.92 -24.53
N GLU A 533 -17.71 -4.54 -25.65
CA GLU A 533 -16.40 -4.41 -26.30
C GLU A 533 -16.42 -3.28 -27.33
N LEU A 534 -15.45 -2.37 -27.25
CA LEU A 534 -15.24 -1.25 -28.17
C LEU A 534 -13.94 -1.47 -28.95
N PRO A 535 -14.00 -2.08 -30.15
CA PRO A 535 -12.81 -2.23 -30.97
C PRO A 535 -12.37 -0.88 -31.55
N SER A 536 -11.07 -0.71 -31.73
CA SER A 536 -10.50 0.41 -32.48
C SER A 536 -10.63 0.20 -33.99
N SER A 537 -10.17 1.16 -34.79
CA SER A 537 -10.18 1.05 -36.26
C SER A 537 -9.17 0.04 -36.79
N SER A 538 -8.09 -0.21 -36.05
CA SER A 538 -7.03 -1.16 -36.39
C SER A 538 -7.24 -2.56 -35.78
N TYR A 539 -8.44 -2.88 -35.30
CA TYR A 539 -8.76 -4.19 -34.73
C TYR A 539 -8.74 -5.30 -35.80
N ALA A 540 -7.89 -6.32 -35.63
CA ALA A 540 -7.79 -7.49 -36.50
C ALA A 540 -8.35 -8.75 -35.81
N ALA A 541 -9.48 -9.28 -36.28
CA ALA A 541 -10.16 -10.40 -35.64
C ALA A 541 -9.55 -11.80 -35.93
N ILE A 542 -8.42 -11.90 -36.65
CA ILE A 542 -7.92 -13.18 -37.16
C ILE A 542 -6.40 -13.32 -36.90
N GLN A 543 -6.03 -14.42 -36.25
CA GLN A 543 -4.67 -14.94 -35.96
C GLN A 543 -3.88 -14.27 -34.83
N GLY A 544 -4.23 -14.57 -33.58
CA GLY A 544 -3.28 -14.62 -32.45
C GLY A 544 -2.60 -13.32 -32.02
N ASP A 545 -2.77 -12.22 -32.76
CA ASP A 545 -2.45 -10.87 -32.32
C ASP A 545 -3.63 -10.32 -31.54
N ASP A 546 -3.33 -9.96 -30.31
CA ASP A 546 -4.18 -9.21 -29.40
C ASP A 546 -4.63 -7.92 -30.11
N GLY A 547 -5.89 -7.86 -30.57
CA GLY A 547 -6.42 -6.71 -31.32
C GLY A 547 -6.67 -5.50 -30.40
N ARG A 548 -6.44 -4.28 -30.90
CA ARG A 548 -6.69 -3.01 -30.16
C ARG A 548 -8.16 -2.83 -29.81
N MET A 549 -8.54 -3.05 -28.55
CA MET A 549 -9.91 -3.07 -28.06
C MET A 549 -9.96 -2.73 -26.56
N ILE A 550 -11.01 -2.02 -26.15
CA ILE A 550 -11.32 -1.77 -24.75
C ILE A 550 -12.71 -2.31 -24.38
N GLU A 551 -12.83 -2.89 -23.20
CA GLU A 551 -14.08 -3.40 -22.65
C GLU A 551 -14.60 -2.40 -21.62
N VAL A 552 -15.89 -2.04 -21.73
CA VAL A 552 -16.53 -1.05 -20.86
C VAL A 552 -17.79 -1.61 -20.21
N ASP A 553 -18.05 -1.23 -18.98
CA ASP A 553 -19.30 -1.47 -18.28
C ASP A 553 -20.12 -0.18 -18.24
N VAL A 554 -21.40 -0.27 -18.58
CA VAL A 554 -22.26 0.89 -18.81
C VAL A 554 -23.47 0.85 -17.89
N ASN A 555 -23.56 1.85 -17.00
CA ASN A 555 -24.75 2.16 -16.26
C ASN A 555 -25.60 3.19 -17.00
N VAL A 556 -26.71 2.74 -17.58
CA VAL A 556 -27.61 3.58 -18.40
C VAL A 556 -28.23 4.73 -17.60
N ALA A 557 -28.38 4.58 -16.28
CA ALA A 557 -28.97 5.61 -15.43
C ALA A 557 -28.08 6.86 -15.33
N ASP A 558 -26.76 6.67 -15.44
CA ASP A 558 -25.75 7.71 -15.23
C ASP A 558 -25.20 8.26 -16.54
N LEU A 559 -25.70 7.79 -17.69
CA LEU A 559 -25.24 8.25 -19.00
C LEU A 559 -25.56 9.73 -19.24
N PRO A 560 -24.68 10.49 -19.92
CA PRO A 560 -24.90 11.89 -20.23
C PRO A 560 -26.17 12.11 -21.05
N SER A 561 -26.81 13.27 -20.85
CA SER A 561 -27.99 13.67 -21.64
C SER A 561 -27.64 14.24 -23.02
N ALA A 562 -26.37 14.60 -23.26
CA ALA A 562 -25.87 15.16 -24.51
C ALA A 562 -24.69 14.35 -25.06
N SER A 563 -24.54 14.34 -26.39
CA SER A 563 -23.39 13.74 -27.05
C SER A 563 -22.13 14.55 -26.75
N GLN A 564 -21.03 13.87 -26.44
CA GLN A 564 -19.77 14.49 -26.07
C GLN A 564 -18.61 13.54 -26.31
N SER A 565 -17.38 14.07 -26.24
CA SER A 565 -16.16 13.30 -26.41
C SER A 565 -15.13 13.73 -25.40
N GLU A 566 -14.41 12.76 -24.89
CA GLU A 566 -13.44 12.92 -23.81
C GLU A 566 -12.15 12.18 -24.16
N SER A 567 -11.01 12.73 -23.75
CA SER A 567 -9.74 12.04 -23.89
C SER A 567 -9.62 10.92 -22.87
N LEU A 568 -9.27 9.72 -23.33
CA LEU A 568 -9.02 8.57 -22.47
C LEU A 568 -7.53 8.25 -22.53
N ARG A 569 -6.85 8.40 -21.39
CA ARG A 569 -5.43 8.09 -21.29
C ARG A 569 -5.27 6.61 -20.95
N VAL A 570 -4.60 5.86 -21.82
CA VAL A 570 -4.23 4.46 -21.60
C VAL A 570 -2.76 4.39 -21.21
N VAL A 571 -2.45 3.76 -20.09
CA VAL A 571 -1.08 3.60 -19.58
C VAL A 571 -0.81 2.15 -19.19
N TYR A 572 0.46 1.79 -19.11
CA TYR A 572 0.85 0.57 -18.42
C TYR A 572 0.72 0.76 -16.92
N ARG A 573 0.29 -0.31 -16.26
CA ARG A 573 0.19 -0.46 -14.82
C ARG A 573 0.91 -1.73 -14.44
N ASP A 574 1.87 -1.61 -13.54
CA ASP A 574 2.60 -2.71 -12.96
C ASP A 574 2.06 -2.93 -11.54
N ARG A 575 1.62 -4.15 -11.22
CA ARG A 575 1.14 -4.56 -9.89
C ARG A 575 1.59 -5.99 -9.62
N GLN A 576 1.89 -6.32 -8.37
CA GLN A 576 2.09 -7.71 -7.98
C GLN A 576 0.74 -8.33 -7.62
N CYS A 577 0.43 -9.51 -8.14
CA CYS A 577 -0.80 -10.24 -7.81
C CYS A 577 -0.49 -11.59 -7.18
N ILE A 578 -1.25 -11.95 -6.15
CA ILE A 578 -1.11 -13.19 -5.41
C ILE A 578 -2.45 -13.91 -5.40
N LYS A 579 -2.40 -15.17 -5.83
CA LYS A 579 -3.49 -16.12 -5.59
C LYS A 579 -3.25 -16.82 -4.27
N TYR A 580 -4.30 -16.91 -3.46
CA TYR A 580 -4.18 -17.49 -2.13
C TYR A 580 -5.33 -18.45 -1.83
N MET A 581 -5.03 -19.40 -0.94
CA MET A 581 -6.01 -20.23 -0.28
C MET A 581 -5.63 -20.40 1.20
N ILE A 582 -6.53 -19.98 2.07
CA ILE A 582 -6.40 -20.07 3.52
C ILE A 582 -7.41 -21.11 3.99
N ARG A 583 -6.96 -22.18 4.63
CA ARG A 583 -7.80 -23.27 5.11
C ARG A 583 -7.78 -23.34 6.62
N ASN A 584 -8.75 -24.07 7.16
CA ASN A 584 -8.86 -24.38 8.59
C ASN A 584 -9.31 -23.19 9.47
N VAL A 585 -9.80 -22.11 8.86
CA VAL A 585 -10.32 -20.94 9.57
C VAL A 585 -11.46 -21.37 10.49
N GLN A 586 -11.30 -21.12 11.79
CA GLN A 586 -12.18 -21.63 12.84
C GLN A 586 -13.32 -20.65 13.08
N LEU A 587 -14.57 -21.13 13.02
CA LEU A 587 -15.76 -20.35 13.37
C LEU A 587 -16.20 -20.66 14.80
N MET A 588 -16.71 -19.63 15.47
CA MET A 588 -17.10 -19.64 16.88
C MET A 588 -18.60 -19.41 17.02
N GLY A 589 -19.20 -20.03 18.04
CA GLY A 589 -20.63 -19.91 18.34
C GLY A 589 -20.90 -18.71 19.25
N THR A 590 -20.67 -17.50 18.75
CA THR A 590 -20.77 -16.24 19.50
C THR A 590 -22.18 -15.96 20.02
N ARG A 591 -22.26 -15.15 21.08
CA ARG A 591 -23.53 -14.69 21.66
C ARG A 591 -24.17 -13.60 20.79
N GLU A 592 -25.41 -13.27 21.11
CA GLU A 592 -26.05 -12.07 20.57
C GLU A 592 -25.44 -10.86 21.28
N LEU A 593 -25.00 -9.86 20.50
CA LEU A 593 -24.38 -8.65 21.05
C LEU A 593 -25.43 -7.63 21.47
N ASP A 594 -25.06 -6.70 22.33
CA ASP A 594 -25.94 -5.67 22.88
C ASP A 594 -26.40 -4.66 21.81
N ASP A 595 -25.64 -4.54 20.71
CA ASP A 595 -25.98 -3.73 19.54
C ASP A 595 -27.04 -4.38 18.61
N GLY A 596 -27.45 -5.61 18.91
CA GLY A 596 -28.41 -6.39 18.13
C GLY A 596 -27.77 -7.27 17.04
N THR A 597 -26.44 -7.38 17.00
CA THR A 597 -25.74 -8.33 16.15
C THR A 597 -26.13 -9.76 16.51
N ARG A 598 -26.49 -10.53 15.49
CA ARG A 598 -27.08 -11.87 15.66
C ARG A 598 -26.07 -12.83 16.28
N ALA A 599 -26.55 -13.70 17.17
CA ALA A 599 -25.76 -14.83 17.67
C ALA A 599 -25.14 -15.65 16.53
N GLY A 600 -23.90 -16.07 16.74
CA GLY A 600 -23.10 -16.80 15.76
C GLY A 600 -22.34 -15.93 14.76
N SER A 601 -22.44 -14.60 14.83
CA SER A 601 -21.68 -13.70 13.96
C SER A 601 -20.18 -13.81 14.25
N ASN A 602 -19.38 -14.01 13.20
CA ASN A 602 -17.92 -14.07 13.26
C ASN A 602 -17.33 -12.94 12.40
N SER A 603 -16.42 -12.17 12.97
CA SER A 603 -15.65 -11.13 12.28
C SER A 603 -14.35 -11.73 11.76
N VAL A 604 -14.42 -12.28 10.55
CA VAL A 604 -13.24 -12.79 9.85
C VAL A 604 -12.67 -11.67 8.98
N ILE A 605 -11.40 -11.33 9.18
CA ILE A 605 -10.71 -10.28 8.43
C ILE A 605 -9.54 -10.93 7.69
N VAL A 606 -9.37 -10.55 6.42
CA VAL A 606 -8.17 -10.86 5.63
C VAL A 606 -7.38 -9.59 5.42
N TYR A 607 -6.19 -9.52 6.01
CA TYR A 607 -5.25 -8.41 5.90
C TYR A 607 -4.30 -8.67 4.74
N PHE A 608 -4.12 -7.66 3.89
CA PHE A 608 -3.14 -7.67 2.81
C PHE A 608 -2.18 -6.50 3.01
N ALA A 609 -1.03 -6.81 3.60
CA ALA A 609 0.04 -5.87 3.86
C ALA A 609 0.86 -5.66 2.59
N GLN A 610 1.18 -4.41 2.29
CA GLN A 610 1.97 -4.03 1.13
C GLN A 610 3.11 -3.13 1.57
N ALA A 611 4.19 -3.10 0.82
CA ALA A 611 5.31 -2.20 1.07
C ALA A 611 5.94 -1.75 -0.25
N PRO A 612 6.69 -0.63 -0.26
CA PRO A 612 7.51 -0.25 -1.40
C PRO A 612 8.42 -1.40 -1.87
N ASP A 613 8.55 -1.57 -3.18
CA ASP A 613 9.39 -2.60 -3.77
C ASP A 613 10.84 -2.55 -3.20
N GLY A 614 11.33 -3.70 -2.74
CA GLY A 614 12.65 -3.83 -2.12
C GLY A 614 12.77 -3.35 -0.67
N LYS A 615 11.67 -2.95 -0.03
CA LYS A 615 11.62 -2.45 1.35
C LYS A 615 10.46 -3.11 2.12
N LEU A 616 10.58 -4.41 2.38
CA LEU A 616 9.55 -5.16 3.11
C LEU A 616 9.59 -4.94 4.63
N ASP A 617 10.65 -4.32 5.14
CA ASP A 617 10.94 -4.09 6.55
C ASP A 617 10.42 -2.76 7.08
N VAL A 618 9.68 -1.98 6.28
CA VAL A 618 9.09 -0.70 6.70
C VAL A 618 7.56 -0.79 6.78
N PRO A 619 6.91 0.09 7.57
CA PRO A 619 5.45 0.22 7.53
C PRO A 619 4.97 0.53 6.11
N GLY A 620 3.83 -0.02 5.74
CA GLY A 620 3.25 0.17 4.42
C GLY A 620 1.74 0.00 4.42
N PRO A 621 1.07 0.26 3.30
CA PRO A 621 -0.39 0.32 3.29
C PRO A 621 -1.03 -1.06 3.37
N PHE A 622 -2.07 -1.16 4.20
CA PHE A 622 -2.93 -2.33 4.29
C PHE A 622 -4.18 -2.18 3.42
N ARG A 623 -4.60 -3.30 2.84
CA ARG A 623 -5.96 -3.46 2.33
C ARG A 623 -6.60 -4.63 3.09
N MET A 624 -7.85 -4.48 3.46
CA MET A 624 -8.55 -5.46 4.28
C MET A 624 -9.86 -5.88 3.64
N ALA A 625 -10.19 -7.15 3.76
CA ALA A 625 -11.48 -7.69 3.36
C ALA A 625 -12.15 -8.30 4.59
N GLN A 626 -13.32 -7.77 4.97
CA GLN A 626 -14.14 -8.34 6.02
C GLN A 626 -15.08 -9.39 5.43
N VAL A 627 -15.08 -10.58 6.01
CA VAL A 627 -15.88 -11.73 5.58
C VAL A 627 -16.90 -12.05 6.68
N PRO A 628 -18.09 -11.42 6.65
CA PRO A 628 -19.11 -11.65 7.67
C PRO A 628 -19.70 -13.06 7.51
N ILE A 629 -19.63 -13.86 8.58
CA ILE A 629 -20.12 -15.24 8.58
C ILE A 629 -20.92 -15.48 9.85
N ILE A 630 -22.11 -16.06 9.70
CA ILE A 630 -22.93 -16.49 10.83
C ILE A 630 -22.79 -17.99 10.98
N PHE A 631 -22.20 -18.45 12.08
CA PHE A 631 -22.15 -19.85 12.47
C PHE A 631 -23.21 -20.16 13.53
N ASN A 632 -24.16 -21.03 13.20
CA ASN A 632 -25.17 -21.55 14.10
C ASN A 632 -24.79 -23.00 14.48
N PRO A 633 -24.18 -23.22 15.66
CA PRO A 633 -23.77 -24.55 16.08
C PRO A 633 -24.97 -25.51 16.16
N PRO A 634 -24.77 -26.82 15.90
CA PRO A 634 -23.48 -27.46 15.63
C PRO A 634 -23.15 -27.61 14.14
N ALA A 635 -24.02 -27.17 13.22
CA ALA A 635 -23.96 -27.65 11.84
C ALA A 635 -24.29 -26.63 10.74
N ALA A 636 -24.81 -25.45 11.07
CA ALA A 636 -25.25 -24.48 10.06
C ALA A 636 -24.32 -23.27 10.04
N ARG A 637 -24.00 -22.79 8.83
CA ARG A 637 -23.33 -21.50 8.62
C ARG A 637 -23.98 -20.75 7.47
N GLU A 638 -23.86 -19.43 7.49
CA GLU A 638 -24.33 -18.52 6.45
C GLU A 638 -23.17 -17.57 6.11
N PRO A 639 -22.60 -17.62 4.88
CA PRO A 639 -22.95 -18.51 3.77
C PRO A 639 -22.67 -20.00 4.04
N ALA A 640 -23.43 -20.89 3.38
CA ALA A 640 -23.34 -22.34 3.59
C ALA A 640 -22.08 -22.97 2.97
N ASP A 641 -21.48 -22.30 1.99
CA ASP A 641 -20.30 -22.76 1.29
C ASP A 641 -19.13 -22.96 2.25
N ALA A 642 -18.33 -24.00 2.00
CA ALA A 642 -17.14 -24.30 2.80
C ALA A 642 -15.91 -23.52 2.34
N ILE A 643 -15.95 -23.01 1.11
CA ILE A 643 -14.87 -22.26 0.47
C ILE A 643 -15.48 -20.96 -0.02
N LEU A 644 -14.99 -19.83 0.47
CA LEU A 644 -15.48 -18.51 0.12
C LEU A 644 -14.47 -17.84 -0.80
N LEU A 645 -14.96 -17.30 -1.92
CA LEU A 645 -14.17 -16.50 -2.84
C LEU A 645 -14.24 -15.04 -2.42
N ILE A 646 -13.08 -14.44 -2.14
CA ILE A 646 -12.92 -13.01 -1.88
C ILE A 646 -12.26 -12.40 -3.11
N LYS A 647 -12.90 -11.39 -3.69
CA LYS A 647 -12.38 -10.71 -4.88
C LYS A 647 -11.43 -9.56 -4.50
N ASP A 648 -10.55 -9.19 -5.42
CA ASP A 648 -9.64 -8.05 -5.25
C ASP A 648 -10.39 -6.74 -4.92
N ASP A 649 -11.59 -6.52 -5.44
CA ASP A 649 -12.39 -5.31 -5.17
C ASP A 649 -13.05 -5.28 -3.79
N GLU A 650 -13.07 -6.41 -3.07
CA GLU A 650 -13.53 -6.49 -1.68
C GLU A 650 -12.44 -6.07 -0.67
N PHE A 651 -11.18 -6.00 -1.11
CA PHE A 651 -10.08 -5.48 -0.32
C PHE A 651 -10.08 -3.95 -0.35
N VAL A 652 -10.47 -3.33 0.76
CA VAL A 652 -10.58 -1.88 0.90
C VAL A 652 -9.41 -1.35 1.71
N ARG A 653 -8.84 -0.21 1.28
CA ARG A 653 -7.86 0.54 2.06
C ARG A 653 -8.59 1.47 3.03
N PRO A 654 -8.16 1.58 4.30
CA PRO A 654 -8.70 2.54 5.25
C PRO A 654 -8.61 3.97 4.69
N GLN A 655 -9.71 4.71 4.82
CA GLN A 655 -9.77 6.09 4.33
C GLN A 655 -9.23 7.04 5.38
N ILE A 656 -7.90 7.11 5.47
CA ILE A 656 -7.21 8.05 6.35
C ILE A 656 -7.36 9.45 5.76
N THR A 657 -8.41 10.16 6.19
CA THR A 657 -8.46 11.60 5.99
C THR A 657 -7.54 12.25 7.01
N ALA A 658 -7.05 13.47 6.73
CA ALA A 658 -6.44 14.28 7.77
C ALA A 658 -7.53 14.62 8.79
N VAL A 659 -7.77 13.71 9.74
CA VAL A 659 -8.63 13.95 10.88
C VAL A 659 -7.97 15.08 11.63
N THR A 660 -8.55 16.27 11.53
CA THR A 660 -8.15 17.39 12.37
C THR A 660 -8.58 17.02 13.78
N TYR A 661 -7.73 16.32 14.53
CA TYR A 661 -7.79 16.36 15.98
C TYR A 661 -7.72 17.84 16.34
N ALA A 662 -8.79 18.36 16.93
CA ALA A 662 -8.84 19.77 17.29
C ALA A 662 -7.65 20.03 18.21
N ALA A 663 -6.70 20.85 17.76
CA ALA A 663 -5.56 21.25 18.58
C ALA A 663 -6.09 21.80 19.92
N PRO A 664 -5.46 21.45 21.06
CA PRO A 664 -5.92 21.86 22.39
C PRO A 664 -6.01 23.38 22.59
#